data_AF-A0A970QGH3-F1
#
_entry.id   AF-A0A970QGH3-F1
#
_cell.length_a   1.000
_cell.length_b   1.000
_cell.length_c   1.000
_cell.angle_alpha   90.00
_cell.angle_beta   90.00
_cell.angle_gamma   90.00
#
_symmetry.space_group_name_H-M   'P 1'
#
loop_
_entity.id
_entity.type
_entity.pdbx_description
1 polymer ?
#
loop_
_entity_poly.entity_id
_entity_poly.type
_entity_poly.pdbx_seq_one_letter_code
_entity_poly.pdbx_strand_id
1 'polypeptide(L)'
;MTSMNRRRHAKFLLSCLFTAVIVLAAGSLHTEKTEILWKYEPPAGYVDASPAVADLTGDGHADLVIGTTAGLVIALTSGGEEIWRHEMQGPISVSPSIGDLNNCAGDEVVVMNRLGTIHCLSAATGTFIWEQSLPAPLQWGETVLAIADLDNDGKLEIVTGNSSSTVVCLNGDGEIVWQYKGDHGITQAPALADLNNDGFLEVLVSGNVVPLVCLSHEGEELWRLENAIGSNPLVYDLDGDHHPEILIGCGSQFRVIDGNGKERWSYPMQREMDGALTVVDADGDGEVEIYLIDLSGNLVSLNPEGRLRWQADVKERVRRSPTVGDVDGDGVQEIIVAGYDNTMYIFEPDGRLDTKVPVQGGTNCAVTLLPLQNGKPGLLVAPNNQALSMHCFSDAQANVPLLWPEYLYDSQRNGAGTKAAQQPTVEFSLTYGDRYVGVNLMEIQVDNPDERNLHIELTSQRDHDAPAVSALSTNDKDISLSLSYTLPANKATNLTLSAVIKEGDKVLEQRNQKTYVVPFTKELADLERSLSDSYTQIARLADTGGFEERNYFLQGKLQSYRERVQQLSTATDGEIIDLRNDIRAYLTEVNGLNATVAAAAQAGANGKSLLLSSANPWAPFGGFQELAEGRMNDEPITIEAFSGETESAALNLFNLTNMTRSFRVELEALRCGDAEVPARDCISLHEVIAVPTEMRDFSADAIPLLNKAQLIQISPWSAAQIWLNVDTKPLAAGEWTASLVLRSLDVESICETAPINIHVWAPQLPETQPLSLCHWGYVHSSVLKDYPEEALQDQVRNGTNVFVGTFFPRATYDEQGEIIGAIDFTDHDSYVTRHAPHGTILFFNYQHALKGPGGQNEEAYAKAHLTWLRAWVAHLKELGVGYDGFALYPVDEPGLNDGLVEIHQRMAKLAREADPNILMYTDPVARITEDELKEMLPYVDIWCPNRDGLILEKTNKAKLDIIKASGKQIWTYACEPNAKHQSPLGYYRGQAWLAWQHGLTGIGFWSYCTSRDDPWFLPSLRHDYLMVYPGDGVVSSKRWEAVRDGIEDYSMLHLLRSLVDNAPAAMETEALDKAHTLLNEKATVIGEFCGVDQDGTVPGPDGLAGARRISDKRWETIRTVRRELAELLTQLNTAANVN
;
A
#
# COMPACT_ATOMS: atom_id res chain seq x y z
N MET A 1 -53.43 -88.18 -12.36
CA MET A 1 -54.39 -87.09 -12.65
C MET A 1 -53.96 -85.84 -11.89
N THR A 2 -53.84 -84.71 -12.59
CA THR A 2 -54.05 -83.30 -12.18
C THR A 2 -53.48 -82.69 -10.87
N SER A 3 -52.86 -81.50 -11.06
CA SER A 3 -52.71 -80.31 -10.17
C SER A 3 -51.98 -80.46 -8.83
N MET A 4 -51.06 -79.59 -8.41
CA MET A 4 -50.59 -78.26 -8.86
C MET A 4 -49.24 -77.99 -8.16
N ASN A 5 -48.19 -77.54 -8.88
CA ASN A 5 -47.02 -76.88 -8.27
C ASN A 5 -46.12 -76.22 -9.35
N ARG A 6 -46.39 -74.96 -9.69
CA ARG A 6 -45.52 -74.15 -10.57
C ARG A 6 -44.64 -73.22 -9.73
N ARG A 7 -43.48 -73.72 -9.29
CA ARG A 7 -42.30 -72.94 -8.83
C ARG A 7 -41.11 -73.89 -8.71
N ARG A 8 -40.43 -74.18 -9.83
CA ARG A 8 -39.06 -74.77 -9.85
C ARG A 8 -38.36 -74.85 -11.23
N HIS A 9 -38.99 -74.43 -12.32
CA HIS A 9 -38.42 -74.58 -13.68
C HIS A 9 -37.94 -73.28 -14.36
N ALA A 10 -37.66 -72.23 -13.58
CA ALA A 10 -37.08 -70.96 -14.09
C ALA A 10 -35.57 -70.82 -13.81
N LYS A 11 -34.91 -71.83 -13.22
CA LYS A 11 -33.50 -71.73 -12.75
C LYS A 11 -32.45 -72.47 -13.59
N PHE A 12 -32.82 -73.15 -14.67
CA PHE A 12 -31.85 -73.95 -15.45
C PHE A 12 -31.61 -73.47 -16.90
N LEU A 13 -32.55 -72.71 -17.48
CA LEU A 13 -32.36 -72.07 -18.79
C LEU A 13 -31.79 -70.65 -18.71
N LEU A 14 -31.69 -70.06 -17.50
CA LEU A 14 -30.99 -68.80 -17.27
C LEU A 14 -29.47 -68.98 -17.08
N SER A 15 -28.99 -70.21 -16.89
CA SER A 15 -27.59 -70.50 -16.56
C SER A 15 -26.65 -70.62 -17.76
N CYS A 16 -27.15 -70.79 -18.99
CA CYS A 16 -26.31 -70.95 -20.19
C CYS A 16 -26.30 -69.71 -21.10
N LEU A 17 -27.23 -68.77 -20.94
CA LEU A 17 -27.19 -67.48 -21.61
C LEU A 17 -26.47 -66.40 -20.80
N PHE A 18 -26.31 -66.56 -19.49
CA PHE A 18 -25.54 -65.64 -18.66
C PHE A 18 -24.02 -65.82 -18.79
N THR A 19 -23.53 -67.02 -19.12
CA THR A 19 -22.09 -67.28 -19.23
C THR A 19 -21.50 -66.79 -20.55
N ALA A 20 -22.29 -66.68 -21.62
CA ALA A 20 -21.83 -66.15 -22.91
C ALA A 20 -21.86 -64.60 -22.98
N VAL A 21 -22.61 -63.94 -22.10
CA VAL A 21 -22.60 -62.47 -21.96
C VAL A 21 -21.58 -62.01 -20.91
N ILE A 22 -21.26 -62.83 -19.90
CA ILE A 22 -20.19 -62.52 -18.93
C ILE A 22 -18.78 -62.73 -19.52
N VAL A 23 -18.60 -63.55 -20.56
CA VAL A 23 -17.30 -63.70 -21.23
C VAL A 23 -17.06 -62.63 -22.33
N LEU A 24 -18.05 -61.80 -22.63
CA LEU A 24 -17.89 -60.62 -23.52
C LEU A 24 -18.00 -59.27 -22.79
N ALA A 25 -18.16 -59.28 -21.46
CA ALA A 25 -18.12 -58.08 -20.60
C ALA A 25 -17.27 -58.29 -19.34
N ALA A 26 -16.33 -59.23 -19.38
CA ALA A 26 -15.25 -59.41 -18.40
C ALA A 26 -13.86 -59.43 -19.07
N GLY A 27 -13.75 -58.88 -20.29
CA GLY A 27 -12.65 -57.96 -20.53
C GLY A 27 -13.04 -56.70 -19.77
N SER A 28 -12.63 -56.60 -18.51
CA SER A 28 -12.60 -55.31 -17.83
C SER A 28 -11.89 -54.37 -18.79
N LEU A 29 -12.66 -53.49 -19.42
CA LEU A 29 -12.14 -52.24 -19.94
C LEU A 29 -11.39 -51.65 -18.75
N HIS A 30 -10.07 -51.85 -18.70
CA HIS A 30 -9.21 -50.90 -18.03
C HIS A 30 -9.45 -49.62 -18.83
N THR A 31 -10.39 -48.80 -18.34
CA THR A 31 -10.29 -47.37 -18.58
C THR A 31 -8.91 -47.00 -18.06
N GLU A 32 -8.00 -46.65 -18.97
CA GLU A 32 -6.69 -46.16 -18.59
C GLU A 32 -6.92 -44.99 -17.62
N LYS A 33 -6.38 -45.09 -16.39
CA LYS A 33 -6.59 -44.07 -15.33
C LYS A 33 -6.02 -42.72 -15.79
N THR A 34 -5.04 -42.75 -16.69
CA THR A 34 -4.41 -41.59 -17.32
C THR A 34 -4.67 -41.55 -18.83
N GLU A 35 -4.91 -40.37 -19.38
CA GLU A 35 -4.95 -40.11 -20.81
C GLU A 35 -3.71 -39.33 -21.29
N ILE A 36 -3.26 -39.60 -22.52
CA ILE A 36 -2.20 -38.81 -23.17
C ILE A 36 -2.85 -37.62 -23.86
N LEU A 37 -2.55 -36.41 -23.39
CA LEU A 37 -3.07 -35.17 -23.95
C LEU A 37 -2.37 -34.81 -25.26
N TRP A 38 -1.04 -34.88 -25.27
CA TRP A 38 -0.24 -34.59 -26.45
C TRP A 38 1.10 -35.32 -26.41
N LYS A 39 1.74 -35.40 -27.58
CA LYS A 39 3.12 -35.86 -27.74
C LYS A 39 3.92 -34.83 -28.51
N TYR A 40 5.15 -34.59 -28.07
CA TYR A 40 6.08 -33.70 -28.74
C TYR A 40 7.33 -34.48 -29.15
N GLU A 41 7.59 -34.53 -30.45
CA GLU A 41 8.80 -35.14 -31.01
C GLU A 41 9.79 -34.03 -31.36
N PRO A 42 10.92 -33.91 -30.64
CA PRO A 42 11.91 -32.90 -30.93
C PRO A 42 12.42 -33.01 -32.37
N PRO A 43 12.64 -31.90 -33.08
CA PRO A 43 13.05 -31.93 -34.50
C PRO A 43 14.39 -32.60 -34.76
N ALA A 44 15.26 -32.67 -33.75
CA ALA A 44 16.47 -33.47 -33.77
C ALA A 44 16.84 -33.91 -32.34
N GLY A 45 17.42 -35.11 -32.24
CA GLY A 45 17.80 -35.69 -30.94
C GLY A 45 16.62 -36.11 -30.09
N TYR A 46 16.89 -36.43 -28.83
CA TYR A 46 15.88 -36.78 -27.82
C TYR A 46 16.22 -36.07 -26.50
N VAL A 47 15.26 -36.00 -25.58
CA VAL A 47 15.45 -35.38 -24.26
C VAL A 47 16.01 -36.43 -23.28
N ASP A 48 17.12 -36.09 -22.63
CA ASP A 48 17.87 -36.97 -21.70
C ASP A 48 18.10 -36.30 -20.32
N ALA A 49 17.47 -35.15 -20.09
CA ALA A 49 17.51 -34.39 -18.84
C ALA A 49 16.11 -33.88 -18.48
N SER A 50 15.84 -33.72 -17.18
CA SER A 50 14.53 -33.27 -16.72
C SER A 50 14.22 -31.86 -17.26
N PRO A 51 13.00 -31.63 -17.79
CA PRO A 51 12.53 -30.29 -18.17
C PRO A 51 12.52 -29.31 -16.99
N ALA A 52 12.75 -28.03 -17.27
CA ALA A 52 12.48 -26.93 -16.34
C ALA A 52 11.07 -26.37 -16.59
N VAL A 53 10.43 -25.86 -15.54
CA VAL A 53 9.08 -25.31 -15.58
C VAL A 53 9.12 -23.86 -15.07
N ALA A 54 8.61 -22.91 -15.84
CA ALA A 54 8.42 -21.53 -15.42
C ALA A 54 7.35 -20.84 -16.27
N ASP A 55 6.80 -19.71 -15.82
CA ASP A 55 6.02 -18.82 -16.71
C ASP A 55 7.02 -18.03 -17.56
N LEU A 56 7.31 -18.52 -18.77
CA LEU A 56 8.33 -17.92 -19.62
C LEU A 56 7.79 -16.67 -20.33
N THR A 57 6.48 -16.59 -20.54
CA THR A 57 5.84 -15.54 -21.35
C THR A 57 5.22 -14.40 -20.54
N GLY A 58 5.14 -14.55 -19.21
CA GLY A 58 4.50 -13.60 -18.31
C GLY A 58 2.98 -13.61 -18.41
N ASP A 59 2.39 -14.71 -18.88
CA ASP A 59 0.94 -14.85 -19.08
C ASP A 59 0.21 -15.47 -17.89
N GLY A 60 0.94 -15.81 -16.82
CA GLY A 60 0.44 -16.45 -15.61
C GLY A 60 0.27 -17.98 -15.74
N HIS A 61 0.74 -18.60 -16.82
CA HIS A 61 0.68 -20.04 -17.05
C HIS A 61 2.08 -20.68 -17.10
N ALA A 62 2.17 -21.95 -16.70
CA ALA A 62 3.42 -22.69 -16.73
C ALA A 62 3.81 -23.12 -18.15
N ASP A 63 5.07 -22.86 -18.51
CA ASP A 63 5.76 -23.30 -19.72
C ASP A 63 6.92 -24.24 -19.39
N LEU A 64 7.51 -24.84 -20.41
CA LEU A 64 8.49 -25.92 -20.33
C LEU A 64 9.76 -25.55 -21.11
N VAL A 65 10.94 -25.75 -20.52
CA VAL A 65 12.22 -25.70 -21.25
C VAL A 65 12.87 -27.07 -21.28
N ILE A 66 13.23 -27.55 -22.47
CA ILE A 66 13.90 -28.83 -22.68
C ILE A 66 15.21 -28.70 -23.46
N GLY A 67 16.17 -29.55 -23.13
CA GLY A 67 17.42 -29.73 -23.87
C GLY A 67 17.48 -31.08 -24.57
N THR A 68 17.98 -31.10 -25.81
CA THR A 68 18.09 -32.34 -26.61
C THR A 68 19.54 -32.80 -26.79
N THR A 69 19.71 -34.09 -27.03
CA THR A 69 20.99 -34.71 -27.36
C THR A 69 21.59 -34.24 -28.69
N ALA A 70 20.80 -33.54 -29.53
CA ALA A 70 21.28 -32.90 -30.75
C ALA A 70 21.77 -31.45 -30.54
N GLY A 71 21.63 -30.90 -29.34
CA GLY A 71 22.03 -29.53 -29.02
C GLY A 71 20.94 -28.47 -29.18
N LEU A 72 19.67 -28.87 -29.28
CA LEU A 72 18.54 -27.93 -29.29
C LEU A 72 18.06 -27.66 -27.86
N VAL A 73 17.86 -26.37 -27.55
CA VAL A 73 17.06 -25.87 -26.42
C VAL A 73 15.70 -25.50 -27.00
N ILE A 74 14.62 -25.96 -26.39
CA ILE A 74 13.27 -25.73 -26.91
C ILE A 74 12.38 -25.31 -25.73
N ALA A 75 11.66 -24.21 -25.90
CA ALA A 75 10.60 -23.80 -25.00
C ALA A 75 9.24 -24.20 -25.57
N LEU A 76 8.39 -24.81 -24.74
CA LEU A 76 7.06 -25.28 -25.09
C LEU A 76 6.05 -24.72 -24.08
N THR A 77 4.83 -24.44 -24.52
CA THR A 77 3.70 -24.20 -23.61
C THR A 77 3.31 -25.51 -22.90
N SER A 78 2.54 -25.43 -21.81
CA SER A 78 1.91 -26.62 -21.20
C SER A 78 1.00 -27.40 -22.17
N GLY A 79 0.56 -26.78 -23.27
CA GLY A 79 -0.17 -27.41 -24.38
C GLY A 79 0.70 -28.17 -25.40
N GLY A 80 2.04 -28.10 -25.27
CA GLY A 80 2.98 -28.74 -26.19
C GLY A 80 3.23 -27.94 -27.47
N GLU A 81 2.83 -26.67 -27.50
CA GLU A 81 3.12 -25.75 -28.60
C GLU A 81 4.50 -25.13 -28.41
N GLU A 82 5.28 -24.99 -29.47
CA GLU A 82 6.62 -24.42 -29.37
C GLU A 82 6.60 -22.90 -29.35
N ILE A 83 7.21 -22.33 -28.30
CA ILE A 83 7.35 -20.88 -28.11
C ILE A 83 8.57 -20.39 -28.90
N TRP A 84 9.73 -20.98 -28.62
CA TRP A 84 10.98 -20.68 -29.30
C TRP A 84 11.93 -21.88 -29.26
N ARG A 85 12.99 -21.81 -30.06
CA ARG A 85 14.10 -22.76 -30.04
C ARG A 85 15.44 -22.04 -30.19
N HIS A 86 16.48 -22.59 -29.57
CA HIS A 86 17.86 -22.14 -29.69
C HIS A 86 18.80 -23.31 -29.96
N GLU A 87 19.81 -23.11 -30.81
CA GLU A 87 20.78 -24.15 -31.17
C GLU A 87 22.11 -23.94 -30.46
N MET A 88 22.66 -25.00 -29.87
CA MET A 88 23.97 -25.07 -29.24
C MET A 88 24.85 -26.11 -29.94
N GLN A 89 26.17 -25.88 -29.93
CA GLN A 89 27.11 -26.86 -30.44
C GLN A 89 27.32 -28.01 -29.44
N GLY A 90 26.68 -29.15 -29.70
CA GLY A 90 26.89 -30.39 -28.95
C GLY A 90 25.74 -30.76 -28.02
N PRO A 91 25.73 -31.99 -27.48
CA PRO A 91 24.57 -32.53 -26.77
C PRO A 91 24.26 -31.77 -25.48
N ILE A 92 22.99 -31.48 -25.23
CA ILE A 92 22.49 -30.98 -23.95
C ILE A 92 21.95 -32.18 -23.16
N SER A 93 22.50 -32.39 -21.97
CA SER A 93 22.12 -33.52 -21.09
C SER A 93 22.14 -33.11 -19.62
N VAL A 94 21.96 -31.82 -19.39
CA VAL A 94 21.89 -31.13 -18.11
C VAL A 94 20.53 -30.43 -18.09
N SER A 95 19.82 -30.50 -16.96
CA SER A 95 18.54 -29.81 -16.82
C SER A 95 18.76 -28.30 -16.94
N PRO A 96 17.92 -27.56 -17.68
CA PRO A 96 17.95 -26.10 -17.67
C PRO A 96 17.67 -25.55 -16.26
N SER A 97 18.19 -24.36 -15.98
CA SER A 97 17.87 -23.57 -14.78
C SER A 97 17.29 -22.23 -15.21
N ILE A 98 16.35 -21.70 -14.43
CA ILE A 98 15.62 -20.47 -14.76
C ILE A 98 15.72 -19.51 -13.57
N GLY A 99 15.95 -18.23 -13.83
CA GLY A 99 15.95 -17.18 -12.81
C GLY A 99 16.32 -15.82 -13.36
N ASP A 100 15.99 -14.75 -12.65
CA ASP A 100 16.33 -13.37 -12.97
C ASP A 100 17.81 -13.09 -12.67
N LEU A 101 18.67 -13.29 -13.67
CA LEU A 101 20.12 -13.17 -13.52
C LEU A 101 20.63 -11.76 -13.73
N ASN A 102 19.89 -10.93 -14.47
CA ASN A 102 20.32 -9.60 -14.87
C ASN A 102 19.46 -8.47 -14.27
N ASN A 103 18.52 -8.81 -13.37
CA ASN A 103 17.60 -7.89 -12.70
C ASN A 103 16.75 -7.07 -13.72
N CYS A 104 16.47 -7.68 -14.88
CA CYS A 104 15.60 -7.12 -15.91
C CYS A 104 14.18 -7.64 -15.79
N ALA A 105 13.23 -7.03 -16.51
CA ALA A 105 11.86 -7.52 -16.51
C ALA A 105 11.80 -8.84 -17.31
N GLY A 106 11.73 -9.97 -16.58
CA GLY A 106 11.59 -11.34 -17.10
C GLY A 106 12.81 -12.21 -16.78
N ASP A 107 12.58 -13.51 -16.59
CA ASP A 107 13.64 -14.46 -16.22
C ASP A 107 14.60 -14.80 -17.39
N GLU A 108 15.74 -15.39 -17.04
CA GLU A 108 16.67 -16.02 -17.98
C GLU A 108 16.69 -17.53 -17.87
N VAL A 109 16.92 -18.19 -19.01
CA VAL A 109 17.14 -19.63 -19.13
C VAL A 109 18.63 -19.90 -19.28
N VAL A 110 19.21 -20.58 -18.30
CA VAL A 110 20.60 -21.06 -18.34
C VAL A 110 20.65 -22.53 -18.74
N VAL A 111 21.44 -22.83 -19.76
CA VAL A 111 21.59 -24.17 -20.32
C VAL A 111 23.06 -24.49 -20.53
N MET A 112 23.42 -25.75 -20.32
CA MET A 112 24.81 -26.21 -20.46
C MET A 112 24.89 -27.48 -21.31
N ASN A 113 25.81 -27.49 -22.28
CA ASN A 113 26.08 -28.66 -23.12
C ASN A 113 27.24 -29.51 -22.56
N ARG A 114 27.42 -30.72 -23.11
CA ARG A 114 28.48 -31.65 -22.68
C ARG A 114 29.92 -31.17 -22.93
N LEU A 115 30.10 -30.17 -23.80
CA LEU A 115 31.41 -29.55 -24.02
C LEU A 115 31.81 -28.60 -22.88
N GLY A 116 30.89 -28.32 -21.95
CA GLY A 116 31.09 -27.34 -20.89
C GLY A 116 30.75 -25.91 -21.32
N THR A 117 30.04 -25.73 -22.43
CA THR A 117 29.54 -24.41 -22.85
C THR A 117 28.20 -24.14 -22.19
N ILE A 118 28.10 -23.02 -21.51
CA ILE A 118 26.92 -22.48 -20.84
C ILE A 118 26.41 -21.34 -21.72
N HIS A 119 25.12 -21.35 -22.04
CA HIS A 119 24.43 -20.20 -22.61
C HIS A 119 23.40 -19.67 -21.62
N CYS A 120 23.27 -18.36 -21.58
CA CYS A 120 22.13 -17.66 -20.99
C CYS A 120 21.25 -17.12 -22.12
N LEU A 121 19.95 -17.39 -22.03
CA LEU A 121 18.94 -17.02 -23.03
C LEU A 121 17.81 -16.26 -22.33
N SER A 122 17.17 -15.32 -23.01
CA SER A 122 15.92 -14.72 -22.52
C SER A 122 14.83 -15.79 -22.41
N ALA A 123 14.15 -15.90 -21.26
CA ALA A 123 13.07 -16.87 -21.07
C ALA A 123 11.92 -16.67 -22.05
N ALA A 124 11.51 -15.42 -22.30
CA ALA A 124 10.37 -15.12 -23.16
C ALA A 124 10.61 -15.39 -24.65
N THR A 125 11.84 -15.24 -25.12
CA THR A 125 12.14 -15.20 -26.56
C THR A 125 13.17 -16.21 -27.04
N GLY A 126 13.91 -16.82 -26.12
CA GLY A 126 15.05 -17.69 -26.45
C GLY A 126 16.24 -16.94 -27.05
N THR A 127 16.24 -15.60 -27.01
CA THR A 127 17.34 -14.82 -27.56
C THR A 127 18.59 -15.03 -26.72
N PHE A 128 19.70 -15.28 -27.41
CA PHE A 128 21.02 -15.39 -26.80
C PHE A 128 21.44 -14.11 -26.07
N ILE A 129 21.85 -14.23 -24.81
CA ILE A 129 22.36 -13.15 -23.98
C ILE A 129 23.89 -13.24 -23.89
N TRP A 130 24.40 -14.33 -23.30
CA TRP A 130 25.84 -14.56 -23.17
C TRP A 130 26.21 -16.05 -23.24
N GLU A 131 27.50 -16.31 -23.50
CA GLU A 131 28.10 -17.65 -23.42
C GLU A 131 29.31 -17.66 -22.49
N GLN A 132 29.51 -18.78 -21.79
CA GLN A 132 30.71 -19.05 -21.01
C GLN A 132 31.16 -20.49 -21.21
N SER A 133 32.46 -20.75 -21.26
CA SER A 133 33.02 -22.10 -21.37
C SER A 133 33.75 -22.50 -20.10
N LEU A 134 33.38 -23.65 -19.55
CA LEU A 134 34.06 -24.23 -18.40
C LEU A 134 35.48 -24.70 -18.77
N PRO A 135 36.42 -24.73 -17.80
CA PRO A 135 37.81 -25.13 -18.05
C PRO A 135 38.01 -26.58 -18.57
N ALA A 136 37.00 -27.43 -18.44
CA ALA A 136 37.01 -28.83 -18.86
C ALA A 136 35.58 -29.30 -19.22
N PRO A 137 35.42 -30.30 -20.09
CA PRO A 137 34.11 -30.81 -20.48
C PRO A 137 33.41 -31.57 -19.34
N LEU A 138 32.12 -31.83 -19.55
CA LEU A 138 31.30 -32.60 -18.63
C LEU A 138 31.35 -34.09 -18.95
N GLN A 139 31.08 -34.92 -17.95
CA GLN A 139 30.76 -36.32 -18.16
C GLN A 139 29.24 -36.53 -18.20
N TRP A 140 28.80 -37.58 -18.90
CA TRP A 140 27.38 -37.88 -19.05
C TRP A 140 26.71 -38.21 -17.70
N GLY A 141 25.68 -37.44 -17.36
CA GLY A 141 24.69 -37.77 -16.33
C GLY A 141 24.90 -37.09 -14.97
N GLU A 142 25.88 -36.19 -14.82
CA GLU A 142 26.48 -35.93 -13.51
C GLU A 142 26.63 -34.45 -13.13
N THR A 143 26.10 -33.44 -13.84
CA THR A 143 26.23 -32.03 -13.37
C THR A 143 24.96 -31.21 -13.65
N VAL A 144 24.56 -30.34 -12.72
CA VAL A 144 23.45 -29.38 -12.83
C VAL A 144 23.96 -27.99 -12.44
N LEU A 145 23.24 -26.94 -12.85
CA LEU A 145 23.50 -25.54 -12.48
C LEU A 145 22.62 -25.19 -11.26
N ALA A 146 23.23 -24.72 -10.17
CA ALA A 146 22.49 -24.08 -9.07
C ALA A 146 22.58 -22.56 -9.22
N ILE A 147 21.50 -21.85 -8.94
CA ILE A 147 21.42 -20.38 -9.05
C ILE A 147 20.86 -19.83 -7.75
N ALA A 148 21.62 -18.95 -7.08
CA ALA A 148 21.18 -18.25 -5.86
C ALA A 148 22.05 -17.00 -5.62
N ASP A 149 21.58 -16.08 -4.80
CA ASP A 149 22.37 -14.99 -4.23
C ASP A 149 23.29 -15.55 -3.15
N LEU A 150 24.53 -15.88 -3.53
CA LEU A 150 25.50 -16.56 -2.65
C LEU A 150 26.03 -15.62 -1.58
N ASP A 151 26.29 -14.37 -1.95
CA ASP A 151 26.95 -13.37 -1.11
C ASP A 151 26.00 -12.30 -0.53
N ASN A 152 24.70 -12.50 -0.70
CA ASN A 152 23.63 -11.65 -0.17
C ASN A 152 23.73 -10.21 -0.67
N ASP A 153 24.19 -10.03 -1.92
CA ASP A 153 24.28 -8.74 -2.57
C ASP A 153 23.00 -8.35 -3.34
N GLY A 154 22.05 -9.27 -3.49
CA GLY A 154 20.80 -9.11 -4.22
C GLY A 154 20.87 -9.48 -5.71
N LYS A 155 21.99 -10.05 -6.18
CA LYS A 155 22.15 -10.62 -7.51
C LYS A 155 22.31 -12.14 -7.41
N LEU A 156 22.01 -12.83 -8.49
CA LEU A 156 22.12 -14.29 -8.53
C LEU A 156 23.47 -14.73 -9.13
N GLU A 157 24.14 -15.64 -8.44
CA GLU A 157 25.29 -16.38 -8.92
C GLU A 157 24.89 -17.75 -9.44
N ILE A 158 25.67 -18.27 -10.40
CA ILE A 158 25.51 -19.59 -11.00
C ILE A 158 26.67 -20.47 -10.57
N VAL A 159 26.39 -21.53 -9.83
CA VAL A 159 27.38 -22.50 -9.37
C VAL A 159 27.26 -23.80 -10.16
N THR A 160 28.40 -24.29 -10.64
CA THR A 160 28.49 -25.54 -11.41
C THR A 160 29.87 -26.16 -11.31
N GLY A 161 30.07 -27.32 -11.93
CA GLY A 161 31.38 -27.95 -11.97
C GLY A 161 31.64 -28.75 -13.23
N ASN A 162 32.78 -29.43 -13.23
CA ASN A 162 33.20 -30.25 -14.35
C ASN A 162 33.80 -31.60 -13.92
N SER A 163 34.21 -32.37 -14.92
CA SER A 163 34.81 -33.70 -14.77
C SER A 163 36.21 -33.71 -14.15
N SER A 164 36.84 -32.55 -13.95
CA SER A 164 38.21 -32.39 -13.44
C SER A 164 38.25 -31.77 -12.04
N SER A 165 37.25 -32.05 -11.21
CA SER A 165 37.17 -31.58 -9.81
C SER A 165 37.23 -30.06 -9.68
N THR A 166 36.79 -29.34 -10.70
CA THR A 166 36.69 -27.89 -10.66
C THR A 166 35.24 -27.49 -10.46
N VAL A 167 35.01 -26.65 -9.45
CA VAL A 167 33.75 -25.95 -9.20
C VAL A 167 33.96 -24.51 -9.62
N VAL A 168 32.98 -23.94 -10.30
CA VAL A 168 33.01 -22.58 -10.83
C VAL A 168 31.75 -21.87 -10.35
N CYS A 169 31.95 -20.67 -9.83
CA CYS A 169 30.89 -19.71 -9.60
C CYS A 169 30.97 -18.60 -10.64
N LEU A 170 29.84 -18.31 -11.29
CA LEU A 170 29.67 -17.24 -12.24
C LEU A 170 28.72 -16.19 -11.65
N ASN A 171 28.89 -14.92 -11.99
CA ASN A 171 27.84 -13.93 -11.74
C ASN A 171 26.74 -14.01 -12.82
N GLY A 172 25.67 -13.24 -12.66
CA GLY A 172 24.57 -13.13 -13.64
C GLY A 172 24.98 -12.71 -15.06
N ASP A 173 26.15 -12.07 -15.21
CA ASP A 173 26.74 -11.69 -16.50
C ASP A 173 27.56 -12.83 -17.16
N GLY A 174 27.69 -13.98 -16.50
CA GLY A 174 28.45 -15.14 -16.99
C GLY A 174 29.96 -15.05 -16.74
N GLU A 175 30.42 -14.09 -15.94
CA GLU A 175 31.83 -13.94 -15.56
C GLU A 175 32.18 -14.84 -14.38
N ILE A 176 33.35 -15.50 -14.43
CA ILE A 176 33.81 -16.34 -13.32
C ILE A 176 34.23 -15.48 -12.14
N VAL A 177 33.48 -15.56 -11.05
CA VAL A 177 33.76 -14.89 -9.77
C VAL A 177 34.87 -15.62 -9.02
N TRP A 178 34.75 -16.95 -8.89
CA TRP A 178 35.77 -17.79 -8.28
C TRP A 178 35.78 -19.20 -8.86
N GLN A 179 36.88 -19.91 -8.62
CA GLN A 179 37.05 -21.32 -8.97
C GLN A 179 37.67 -22.09 -7.81
N TYR A 180 37.03 -23.19 -7.42
CA TYR A 180 37.58 -24.14 -6.48
C TYR A 180 38.10 -25.37 -7.25
N LYS A 181 39.35 -25.77 -6.98
CA LYS A 181 39.98 -26.95 -7.58
C LYS A 181 40.28 -27.98 -6.50
N GLY A 182 39.38 -28.93 -6.35
CA GLY A 182 39.47 -30.03 -5.40
C GLY A 182 40.02 -31.32 -6.02
N ASP A 183 39.77 -32.41 -5.31
CA ASP A 183 40.09 -33.79 -5.69
C ASP A 183 38.85 -34.71 -5.59
N HIS A 184 37.65 -34.12 -5.51
CA HIS A 184 36.37 -34.81 -5.37
C HIS A 184 35.95 -35.63 -6.60
N GLY A 185 36.71 -35.52 -7.68
CA GLY A 185 36.47 -36.22 -8.94
C GLY A 185 35.49 -35.47 -9.83
N ILE A 186 34.49 -36.18 -10.34
CA ILE A 186 33.44 -35.61 -11.18
C ILE A 186 32.46 -34.87 -10.28
N THR A 187 32.25 -33.58 -10.55
CA THR A 187 31.33 -32.74 -9.77
C THR A 187 29.89 -33.12 -10.08
N GLN A 188 29.17 -33.56 -9.04
CA GLN A 188 27.72 -33.81 -9.03
C GLN A 188 26.92 -32.50 -8.87
N ALA A 189 25.58 -32.55 -8.83
CA ALA A 189 24.76 -31.34 -8.72
C ALA A 189 25.07 -30.58 -7.41
N PRO A 190 25.42 -29.29 -7.46
CA PRO A 190 25.60 -28.49 -6.26
C PRO A 190 24.25 -28.17 -5.59
N ALA A 191 24.27 -27.97 -4.27
CA ALA A 191 23.17 -27.40 -3.50
C ALA A 191 23.67 -26.16 -2.73
N LEU A 192 22.81 -25.16 -2.59
CA LEU A 192 23.13 -23.87 -1.97
C LEU A 192 22.23 -23.65 -0.76
N ALA A 193 22.81 -23.39 0.41
CA ALA A 193 22.06 -23.12 1.63
C ALA A 193 22.91 -22.42 2.68
N ASP A 194 22.29 -21.59 3.52
CA ASP A 194 22.91 -21.05 4.71
C ASP A 194 22.91 -22.13 5.81
N LEU A 195 24.05 -22.78 6.02
CA LEU A 195 24.19 -23.90 6.96
C LEU A 195 24.62 -23.44 8.36
N ASN A 196 25.10 -22.20 8.47
CA ASN A 196 25.70 -21.67 9.69
C ASN A 196 24.93 -20.44 10.26
N ASN A 197 23.89 -19.99 9.56
CA ASN A 197 23.01 -18.87 9.83
C ASN A 197 23.76 -17.52 9.92
N ASP A 198 24.78 -17.32 9.07
CA ASP A 198 25.54 -16.06 8.96
C ASP A 198 24.99 -15.11 7.88
N GLY A 199 24.03 -15.59 7.09
CA GLY A 199 23.37 -14.84 6.03
C GLY A 199 24.05 -14.95 4.66
N PHE A 200 25.06 -15.81 4.51
CA PHE A 200 25.67 -16.19 3.24
C PHE A 200 25.38 -17.67 2.94
N LEU A 201 25.30 -18.04 1.66
CA LEU A 201 25.03 -19.43 1.29
C LEU A 201 26.33 -20.22 1.15
N GLU A 202 26.42 -21.34 1.87
CA GLU A 202 27.43 -22.36 1.62
C GLU A 202 27.11 -23.15 0.34
N VAL A 203 28.17 -23.60 -0.33
CA VAL A 203 28.11 -24.42 -1.54
C VAL A 203 28.44 -25.86 -1.21
N LEU A 204 27.46 -26.74 -1.36
CA LEU A 204 27.61 -28.18 -1.16
C LEU A 204 27.88 -28.88 -2.50
N VAL A 205 29.05 -29.48 -2.61
CA VAL A 205 29.52 -30.14 -3.84
C VAL A 205 29.85 -31.59 -3.57
N SER A 206 29.15 -32.51 -4.22
CA SER A 206 29.45 -33.93 -4.14
C SER A 206 30.24 -34.43 -5.35
N GLY A 207 30.88 -35.60 -5.19
CA GLY A 207 31.67 -36.21 -6.25
C GLY A 207 31.86 -37.71 -6.11
N ASN A 208 32.49 -38.31 -7.12
CA ASN A 208 32.71 -39.76 -7.19
C ASN A 208 34.00 -40.25 -6.50
N VAL A 209 34.81 -39.32 -5.96
CA VAL A 209 36.00 -39.64 -5.16
C VAL A 209 35.82 -39.17 -3.72
N VAL A 210 35.33 -37.93 -3.55
CA VAL A 210 34.99 -37.34 -2.24
C VAL A 210 33.48 -37.13 -2.23
N PRO A 211 32.76 -37.69 -1.24
CA PRO A 211 31.31 -37.71 -1.28
C PRO A 211 30.66 -36.34 -1.09
N LEU A 212 31.27 -35.45 -0.32
CA LEU A 212 30.78 -34.10 -0.12
C LEU A 212 31.91 -33.16 0.30
N VAL A 213 31.94 -31.99 -0.30
CA VAL A 213 32.77 -30.84 0.05
C VAL A 213 31.83 -29.67 0.31
N CYS A 214 32.00 -29.00 1.43
CA CYS A 214 31.31 -27.76 1.76
C CYS A 214 32.26 -26.58 1.55
N LEU A 215 31.86 -25.63 0.71
CA LEU A 215 32.61 -24.41 0.43
C LEU A 215 31.85 -23.19 0.98
N SER A 216 32.57 -22.14 1.36
CA SER A 216 31.98 -20.82 1.64
C SER A 216 31.43 -20.19 0.37
N HIS A 217 30.71 -19.08 0.52
CA HIS A 217 30.22 -18.28 -0.61
C HIS A 217 31.35 -17.74 -1.52
N GLU A 218 32.58 -17.63 -1.02
CA GLU A 218 33.78 -17.27 -1.80
C GLU A 218 34.56 -18.46 -2.36
N GLY A 219 34.07 -19.69 -2.18
CA GLY A 219 34.70 -20.91 -2.68
C GLY A 219 35.86 -21.43 -1.82
N GLU A 220 35.96 -21.00 -0.56
CA GLU A 220 36.91 -21.58 0.39
C GLU A 220 36.36 -22.87 1.00
N GLU A 221 37.16 -23.93 1.06
CA GLU A 221 36.71 -25.18 1.66
C GLU A 221 36.60 -25.08 3.18
N LEU A 222 35.39 -25.28 3.70
CA LEU A 222 35.07 -25.25 5.13
C LEU A 222 35.29 -26.61 5.77
N TRP A 223 34.71 -27.65 5.17
CA TRP A 223 34.83 -29.04 5.62
C TRP A 223 34.50 -30.02 4.49
N ARG A 224 34.85 -31.30 4.68
CA ARG A 224 34.53 -32.38 3.74
C ARG A 224 34.22 -33.69 4.44
N LEU A 225 33.52 -34.57 3.73
CA LEU A 225 33.35 -35.97 4.10
C LEU A 225 34.36 -36.83 3.35
N GLU A 226 34.86 -37.89 3.98
CA GLU A 226 35.94 -38.72 3.43
C GLU A 226 35.45 -40.09 2.93
N ASN A 227 36.03 -40.55 1.82
CA ASN A 227 35.96 -41.95 1.31
C ASN A 227 34.55 -42.53 1.03
N ALA A 228 33.86 -42.03 0.02
CA ALA A 228 32.70 -42.68 -0.62
C ALA A 228 32.39 -42.02 -1.98
N ILE A 229 31.42 -42.59 -2.72
CA ILE A 229 30.80 -41.91 -3.86
C ILE A 229 29.61 -41.13 -3.32
N GLY A 230 29.58 -39.81 -3.53
CA GLY A 230 28.48 -38.94 -3.16
C GLY A 230 27.42 -38.85 -4.26
N SER A 231 26.16 -38.83 -3.86
CA SER A 231 25.04 -38.45 -4.73
C SER A 231 24.79 -36.93 -4.65
N ASN A 232 23.80 -36.42 -5.39
CA ASN A 232 23.35 -35.04 -5.21
C ASN A 232 22.91 -34.81 -3.75
N PRO A 233 23.42 -33.77 -3.07
CA PRO A 233 22.92 -33.36 -1.77
C PRO A 233 21.56 -32.66 -1.91
N LEU A 234 20.76 -32.72 -0.86
CA LEU A 234 19.58 -31.89 -0.64
C LEU A 234 19.69 -31.33 0.77
N VAL A 235 19.30 -30.08 0.94
CA VAL A 235 19.30 -29.43 2.25
C VAL A 235 17.86 -29.35 2.74
N TYR A 236 17.56 -29.65 4.00
CA TYR A 236 16.20 -29.52 4.54
C TYR A 236 16.26 -29.48 6.06
N ASP A 237 15.48 -28.59 6.68
CA ASP A 237 15.31 -28.55 8.14
C ASP A 237 14.36 -29.68 8.58
N LEU A 238 14.93 -30.82 8.96
CA LEU A 238 14.16 -32.04 9.24
C LEU A 238 13.50 -32.02 10.61
N ASP A 239 14.04 -31.28 11.57
CA ASP A 239 13.52 -31.22 12.94
C ASP A 239 12.89 -29.88 13.33
N GLY A 240 12.86 -28.92 12.40
CA GLY A 240 12.22 -27.62 12.57
C GLY A 240 12.99 -26.71 13.51
N ASP A 241 14.30 -26.88 13.63
CA ASP A 241 15.17 -26.09 14.51
C ASP A 241 15.80 -24.87 13.81
N HIS A 242 15.43 -24.64 12.54
CA HIS A 242 15.94 -23.58 11.66
C HIS A 242 17.43 -23.68 11.34
N HIS A 243 18.06 -24.83 11.55
CA HIS A 243 19.41 -25.15 11.10
C HIS A 243 19.33 -26.37 10.17
N PRO A 244 19.33 -26.19 8.85
CA PRO A 244 18.95 -27.27 7.98
C PRO A 244 19.99 -28.40 7.93
N GLU A 245 19.49 -29.63 7.79
CA GLU A 245 20.30 -30.82 7.56
C GLU A 245 20.66 -31.01 6.10
N ILE A 246 21.77 -31.70 5.88
CA ILE A 246 22.22 -32.16 4.57
C ILE A 246 21.90 -33.64 4.42
N LEU A 247 21.06 -33.95 3.44
CA LEU A 247 20.62 -35.28 3.07
C LEU A 247 21.40 -35.74 1.83
N ILE A 248 22.16 -36.85 1.95
CA ILE A 248 23.03 -37.30 0.86
C ILE A 248 23.23 -38.82 0.86
N GLY A 249 23.26 -39.42 -0.33
CA GLY A 249 23.72 -40.79 -0.55
C GLY A 249 25.25 -40.86 -0.60
N CYS A 250 25.84 -41.70 0.23
CA CYS A 250 27.28 -41.98 0.32
C CYS A 250 27.53 -43.48 0.12
N GLY A 251 27.80 -43.89 -1.12
CA GLY A 251 27.84 -45.31 -1.51
C GLY A 251 26.45 -45.94 -1.34
N SER A 252 26.35 -47.10 -0.68
CA SER A 252 25.06 -47.76 -0.37
C SER A 252 24.48 -47.32 0.98
N GLN A 253 24.80 -46.11 1.45
CA GLN A 253 24.27 -45.52 2.67
C GLN A 253 23.63 -44.18 2.34
N PHE A 254 22.40 -43.96 2.78
CA PHE A 254 21.84 -42.63 2.89
C PHE A 254 22.28 -42.02 4.24
N ARG A 255 22.68 -40.75 4.26
CA ARG A 255 23.19 -40.06 5.45
C ARG A 255 22.52 -38.72 5.61
N VAL A 256 22.27 -38.36 6.86
CA VAL A 256 21.81 -37.04 7.27
C VAL A 256 22.86 -36.42 8.16
N ILE A 257 23.26 -35.20 7.83
CA ILE A 257 24.44 -34.53 8.34
C ILE A 257 24.05 -33.12 8.78
N ASP A 258 24.56 -32.64 9.90
CA ASP A 258 24.36 -31.25 10.32
C ASP A 258 25.20 -30.27 9.49
N GLY A 259 24.92 -28.96 9.60
CA GLY A 259 25.65 -27.89 8.89
C GLY A 259 27.16 -27.84 9.18
N ASN A 260 27.63 -28.52 10.24
CA ASN A 260 29.05 -28.61 10.59
C ASN A 260 29.73 -29.88 10.03
N GLY A 261 29.03 -30.65 9.18
CA GLY A 261 29.57 -31.86 8.55
C GLY A 261 29.56 -33.10 9.45
N LYS A 262 28.82 -33.09 10.57
CA LYS A 262 28.72 -34.24 11.48
C LYS A 262 27.46 -35.05 11.19
N GLU A 263 27.64 -36.36 11.03
CA GLU A 263 26.54 -37.31 10.81
C GLU A 263 25.58 -37.35 12.01
N ARG A 264 24.29 -37.09 11.74
CA ARG A 264 23.19 -37.26 12.70
C ARG A 264 22.74 -38.71 12.73
N TRP A 265 22.42 -39.26 11.57
CA TRP A 265 22.03 -40.66 11.39
C TRP A 265 22.23 -41.12 9.94
N SER A 266 22.16 -42.45 9.72
CA SER A 266 22.28 -43.07 8.40
C SER A 266 21.36 -44.26 8.22
N TYR A 267 20.98 -44.53 6.96
CA TYR A 267 20.10 -45.63 6.56
C TYR A 267 20.74 -46.48 5.44
N PRO A 268 20.77 -47.82 5.57
CA PRO A 268 21.36 -48.69 4.56
C PRO A 268 20.44 -48.94 3.35
N MET A 269 20.90 -48.55 2.17
CA MET A 269 20.23 -48.84 0.89
C MET A 269 20.74 -50.16 0.28
N GLN A 270 20.01 -50.75 -0.67
CA GLN A 270 20.43 -52.00 -1.32
C GLN A 270 21.58 -51.74 -2.31
N ARG A 271 21.57 -50.57 -2.93
CA ARG A 271 22.61 -50.07 -3.85
C ARG A 271 22.86 -48.59 -3.65
N GLU A 272 23.84 -48.09 -4.39
CA GLU A 272 24.13 -46.68 -4.53
C GLU A 272 22.93 -45.87 -5.06
N MET A 273 22.83 -44.61 -4.62
CA MET A 273 21.83 -43.64 -5.06
C MET A 273 22.45 -42.65 -6.05
N ASP A 274 21.66 -42.16 -7.00
CA ASP A 274 22.09 -41.21 -8.04
C ASP A 274 21.38 -39.84 -7.91
N GLY A 275 21.23 -39.38 -6.67
CA GLY A 275 20.58 -38.11 -6.33
C GLY A 275 19.04 -38.19 -6.32
N ALA A 276 18.50 -39.40 -6.24
CA ALA A 276 17.07 -39.68 -6.31
C ALA A 276 16.43 -39.64 -4.92
N LEU A 277 16.21 -38.42 -4.41
CA LEU A 277 15.64 -38.17 -3.09
C LEU A 277 14.66 -36.98 -3.13
N THR A 278 13.63 -37.04 -2.27
CA THR A 278 12.57 -36.02 -2.11
C THR A 278 12.17 -35.93 -0.64
N VAL A 279 11.97 -34.73 -0.11
CA VAL A 279 11.47 -34.48 1.26
C VAL A 279 10.18 -33.69 1.19
N VAL A 280 9.10 -34.24 1.75
CA VAL A 280 7.76 -33.62 1.70
C VAL A 280 6.82 -34.30 2.70
N ASP A 281 5.92 -33.54 3.32
CA ASP A 281 4.76 -34.06 4.05
C ASP A 281 3.69 -34.46 3.03
N ALA A 282 3.71 -35.73 2.60
CA ALA A 282 2.84 -36.22 1.55
C ALA A 282 1.49 -36.71 2.08
N ASP A 283 1.44 -37.16 3.34
CA ASP A 283 0.21 -37.65 3.97
C ASP A 283 -0.56 -36.58 4.75
N GLY A 284 0.00 -35.37 4.88
CA GLY A 284 -0.62 -34.23 5.53
C GLY A 284 -0.67 -34.37 7.05
N ASP A 285 0.21 -35.19 7.64
CA ASP A 285 0.24 -35.44 9.08
C ASP A 285 1.05 -34.38 9.88
N GLY A 286 1.77 -33.51 9.17
CA GLY A 286 2.56 -32.42 9.73
C GLY A 286 4.02 -32.80 10.04
N GLU A 287 4.43 -34.05 9.83
CA GLU A 287 5.83 -34.47 9.75
C GLU A 287 6.21 -34.69 8.26
N VAL A 288 7.49 -34.54 7.91
CA VAL A 288 7.92 -34.78 6.52
C VAL A 288 8.38 -36.22 6.29
N GLU A 289 8.09 -36.74 5.11
CA GLU A 289 8.62 -38.00 4.62
C GLU A 289 9.85 -37.78 3.77
N ILE A 290 10.84 -38.66 3.94
CA ILE A 290 12.02 -38.73 3.10
C ILE A 290 11.84 -39.91 2.14
N TYR A 291 11.56 -39.61 0.87
CA TYR A 291 11.45 -40.60 -0.20
C TYR A 291 12.79 -40.79 -0.90
N LEU A 292 13.29 -42.01 -0.88
CA LEU A 292 14.61 -42.39 -1.40
C LEU A 292 14.47 -43.54 -2.39
N ILE A 293 15.22 -43.51 -3.50
CA ILE A 293 15.30 -44.66 -4.40
C ILE A 293 16.73 -44.94 -4.84
N ASP A 294 17.13 -46.22 -4.77
CA ASP A 294 18.45 -46.67 -5.22
C ASP A 294 18.45 -47.27 -6.63
N LEU A 295 19.66 -47.51 -7.18
CA LEU A 295 19.83 -48.06 -8.53
C LEU A 295 19.31 -49.50 -8.72
N SER A 296 18.85 -50.19 -7.67
CA SER A 296 18.13 -51.48 -7.78
C SER A 296 16.65 -51.33 -8.02
N GLY A 297 16.10 -50.12 -7.92
CA GLY A 297 14.66 -49.86 -7.92
C GLY A 297 14.00 -50.02 -6.54
N ASN A 298 14.79 -49.97 -5.46
CA ASN A 298 14.26 -50.02 -4.10
C ASN A 298 13.85 -48.61 -3.64
N LEU A 299 12.54 -48.36 -3.64
CA LEU A 299 11.89 -47.15 -3.12
C LEU A 299 11.65 -47.29 -1.63
N VAL A 300 12.07 -46.30 -0.85
CA VAL A 300 12.01 -46.29 0.61
C VAL A 300 11.39 -44.96 1.06
N SER A 301 10.46 -45.03 2.00
CA SER A 301 9.96 -43.87 2.75
C SER A 301 10.46 -43.95 4.19
N LEU A 302 11.14 -42.90 4.64
CA LEU A 302 11.61 -42.73 6.02
C LEU A 302 10.89 -41.54 6.67
N ASN A 303 10.79 -41.56 7.99
CA ASN A 303 10.45 -40.37 8.77
C ASN A 303 11.71 -39.51 9.06
N PRO A 304 11.57 -38.32 9.68
CA PRO A 304 12.71 -37.42 9.94
C PRO A 304 13.81 -38.00 10.83
N GLU A 305 13.48 -38.97 11.70
CA GLU A 305 14.48 -39.68 12.53
C GLU A 305 15.11 -40.91 11.84
N GLY A 306 14.88 -41.09 10.54
CA GLY A 306 15.46 -42.17 9.73
C GLY A 306 14.83 -43.54 9.95
N ARG A 307 13.60 -43.60 10.48
CA ARG A 307 12.84 -44.84 10.65
C ARG A 307 12.06 -45.17 9.38
N LEU A 308 12.18 -46.41 8.94
CA LEU A 308 11.43 -46.94 7.80
C LEU A 308 9.92 -46.90 8.06
N ARG A 309 9.18 -46.15 7.22
CA ARG A 309 7.71 -46.18 7.15
C ARG A 309 7.27 -47.34 6.27
N TRP A 310 7.70 -47.35 5.00
CA TRP A 310 7.41 -48.40 4.04
C TRP A 310 8.49 -48.49 2.95
N GLN A 311 8.47 -49.59 2.20
CA GLN A 311 9.36 -49.80 1.05
C GLN A 311 8.63 -50.53 -0.09
N ALA A 312 9.02 -50.23 -1.33
CA ALA A 312 8.49 -50.84 -2.54
C ALA A 312 9.61 -51.12 -3.56
N ASP A 313 9.35 -52.06 -4.48
CA ASP A 313 10.25 -52.41 -5.59
C ASP A 313 9.60 -51.96 -6.91
N VAL A 314 10.18 -50.97 -7.57
CA VAL A 314 9.69 -50.41 -8.84
C VAL A 314 10.29 -51.05 -10.08
N LYS A 315 11.05 -52.15 -9.93
CA LYS A 315 11.70 -52.91 -11.02
C LYS A 315 12.68 -52.10 -11.87
N GLU A 316 13.83 -52.71 -12.12
CA GLU A 316 14.96 -52.09 -12.83
C GLU A 316 15.46 -50.79 -12.18
N ARG A 317 16.41 -50.14 -12.85
CA ARG A 317 17.16 -49.00 -12.34
C ARG A 317 16.30 -47.72 -12.43
N VAL A 318 16.28 -46.93 -11.37
CA VAL A 318 15.76 -45.54 -11.35
C VAL A 318 16.91 -44.62 -10.97
N ARG A 319 17.05 -43.47 -11.66
CA ARG A 319 18.17 -42.54 -11.48
C ARG A 319 17.77 -41.14 -10.99
N ARG A 320 16.47 -40.81 -10.98
CA ARG A 320 15.98 -39.45 -10.66
C ARG A 320 14.97 -39.51 -9.52
N SER A 321 14.83 -38.37 -8.82
CA SER A 321 13.99 -38.25 -7.63
C SER A 321 12.53 -38.66 -7.88
N PRO A 322 11.89 -39.30 -6.89
CA PRO A 322 10.44 -39.46 -6.88
C PRO A 322 9.75 -38.10 -6.97
N THR A 323 8.75 -37.98 -7.82
CA THR A 323 7.96 -36.77 -7.96
C THR A 323 6.75 -36.86 -7.04
N VAL A 324 6.40 -35.78 -6.33
CA VAL A 324 5.28 -35.78 -5.38
C VAL A 324 4.29 -34.67 -5.71
N GLY A 325 3.00 -35.02 -5.82
CA GLY A 325 1.93 -34.06 -6.11
C GLY A 325 0.56 -34.73 -6.15
N ASP A 326 -0.48 -33.98 -5.80
CA ASP A 326 -1.88 -34.38 -5.97
C ASP A 326 -2.23 -34.38 -7.48
N VAL A 327 -2.20 -35.56 -8.11
CA VAL A 327 -2.35 -35.69 -9.56
C VAL A 327 -3.74 -36.09 -10.02
N ASP A 328 -4.57 -36.62 -9.12
CA ASP A 328 -5.98 -36.91 -9.39
C ASP A 328 -6.95 -35.92 -8.73
N GLY A 329 -6.45 -35.05 -7.85
CA GLY A 329 -7.16 -33.93 -7.26
C GLY A 329 -8.03 -34.32 -6.06
N ASP A 330 -7.67 -35.39 -5.36
CA ASP A 330 -8.41 -35.88 -4.20
C ASP A 330 -7.94 -35.25 -2.86
N GLY A 331 -6.90 -34.41 -2.90
CA GLY A 331 -6.29 -33.75 -1.75
C GLY A 331 -5.21 -34.57 -1.05
N VAL A 332 -4.87 -35.75 -1.56
CA VAL A 332 -3.75 -36.60 -1.12
C VAL A 332 -2.61 -36.46 -2.14
N GLN A 333 -1.36 -36.58 -1.71
CA GLN A 333 -0.21 -36.44 -2.60
C GLN A 333 0.23 -37.80 -3.15
N GLU A 334 0.34 -37.96 -4.46
CA GLU A 334 0.87 -39.19 -5.05
C GLU A 334 2.39 -39.15 -5.23
N ILE A 335 3.03 -40.29 -5.03
CA ILE A 335 4.46 -40.51 -5.24
C ILE A 335 4.67 -41.21 -6.58
N ILE A 336 5.24 -40.48 -7.51
CA ILE A 336 5.40 -40.88 -8.91
C ILE A 336 6.85 -41.25 -9.17
N VAL A 337 7.06 -42.46 -9.65
CA VAL A 337 8.39 -43.00 -9.95
C VAL A 337 8.40 -43.58 -11.34
N ALA A 338 9.35 -43.15 -12.17
CA ALA A 338 9.57 -43.70 -13.50
C ALA A 338 11.06 -43.97 -13.72
N GLY A 339 11.35 -45.08 -14.41
CA GLY A 339 12.73 -45.53 -14.67
C GLY A 339 12.85 -46.25 -16.00
N TYR A 340 13.75 -47.24 -16.05
CA TYR A 340 14.05 -47.96 -17.30
C TYR A 340 13.05 -49.09 -17.62
N ASP A 341 12.16 -49.46 -16.69
CA ASP A 341 11.15 -50.54 -16.82
C ASP A 341 9.94 -50.17 -17.73
N ASN A 342 10.06 -49.11 -18.55
CA ASN A 342 8.99 -48.60 -19.43
C ASN A 342 7.63 -48.40 -18.71
N THR A 343 7.66 -48.13 -17.42
CA THR A 343 6.48 -48.00 -16.57
C THR A 343 6.65 -46.81 -15.63
N MET A 344 5.61 -45.99 -15.53
CA MET A 344 5.43 -44.99 -14.49
C MET A 344 4.57 -45.61 -13.38
N TYR A 345 5.12 -45.62 -12.17
CA TYR A 345 4.51 -46.15 -10.96
C TYR A 345 3.94 -44.98 -10.15
N ILE A 346 2.70 -45.10 -9.70
CA ILE A 346 2.04 -44.10 -8.84
C ILE A 346 1.67 -44.78 -7.53
N PHE A 347 2.24 -44.29 -6.44
CA PHE A 347 2.00 -44.75 -5.09
C PHE A 347 1.25 -43.68 -4.29
N GLU A 348 0.51 -44.13 -3.30
CA GLU A 348 -0.09 -43.29 -2.28
C GLU A 348 0.94 -43.02 -1.17
N PRO A 349 0.74 -42.00 -0.32
CA PRO A 349 1.67 -41.66 0.77
C PRO A 349 1.96 -42.82 1.72
N ASP A 350 1.00 -43.72 1.92
CA ASP A 350 1.13 -44.91 2.77
C ASP A 350 1.92 -46.07 2.12
N GLY A 351 2.38 -45.91 0.88
CA GLY A 351 3.15 -46.89 0.11
C GLY A 351 2.30 -47.88 -0.68
N ARG A 352 0.97 -47.74 -0.66
CA ARG A 352 0.08 -48.53 -1.54
C ARG A 352 0.31 -48.10 -2.98
N LEU A 353 0.63 -49.05 -3.85
CA LEU A 353 0.63 -48.81 -5.29
C LEU A 353 -0.81 -48.60 -5.77
N ASP A 354 -1.11 -47.40 -6.27
CA ASP A 354 -2.40 -47.06 -6.87
C ASP A 354 -2.48 -47.60 -8.31
N THR A 355 -1.58 -47.15 -9.19
CA THR A 355 -1.62 -47.54 -10.60
C THR A 355 -0.24 -47.64 -11.25
N LYS A 356 -0.22 -48.31 -12.41
CA LYS A 356 0.94 -48.44 -13.29
C LYS A 356 0.56 -47.97 -14.68
N VAL A 357 1.27 -46.96 -15.18
CA VAL A 357 1.04 -46.39 -16.50
C VAL A 357 2.17 -46.85 -17.43
N PRO A 358 1.88 -47.65 -18.48
CA PRO A 358 2.87 -48.01 -19.47
C PRO A 358 3.35 -46.76 -20.23
N VAL A 359 4.66 -46.57 -20.31
CA VAL A 359 5.28 -45.49 -21.10
C VAL A 359 6.05 -46.07 -22.27
N GLN A 360 6.25 -45.29 -23.34
CA GLN A 360 6.76 -45.82 -24.62
C GLN A 360 8.28 -46.05 -24.65
N GLY A 361 8.95 -45.97 -23.51
CA GLY A 361 10.38 -46.22 -23.35
C GLY A 361 10.83 -45.95 -21.91
N GLY A 362 12.03 -46.41 -21.56
CA GLY A 362 12.64 -46.10 -20.27
C GLY A 362 13.00 -44.62 -20.21
N THR A 363 12.80 -43.99 -19.06
CA THR A 363 13.13 -42.58 -18.82
C THR A 363 14.38 -42.45 -17.94
N ASN A 364 15.19 -41.44 -18.24
CA ASN A 364 16.30 -40.98 -17.39
C ASN A 364 15.99 -39.62 -16.72
N CYS A 365 14.76 -39.15 -16.87
CA CYS A 365 14.22 -37.90 -16.34
C CYS A 365 13.22 -38.20 -15.20
N ALA A 366 13.12 -37.29 -14.24
CA ALA A 366 11.98 -37.30 -13.33
C ALA A 366 10.68 -37.07 -14.13
N VAL A 367 9.55 -37.55 -13.61
CA VAL A 367 8.25 -37.14 -14.16
C VAL A 367 8.04 -35.68 -13.76
N THR A 368 7.84 -34.77 -14.72
CA THR A 368 7.66 -33.35 -14.40
C THR A 368 6.17 -33.06 -14.22
N LEU A 369 5.80 -32.57 -13.04
CA LEU A 369 4.47 -32.03 -12.78
C LEU A 369 4.40 -30.57 -13.19
N LEU A 370 3.23 -30.14 -13.66
CA LEU A 370 2.93 -28.75 -13.98
C LEU A 370 1.41 -28.53 -14.05
N PRO A 371 0.89 -27.34 -13.72
CA PRO A 371 -0.50 -27.00 -13.97
C PRO A 371 -0.70 -26.78 -15.47
N LEU A 372 -1.67 -27.47 -16.05
CA LEU A 372 -2.12 -27.23 -17.41
C LEU A 372 -2.93 -25.93 -17.48
N GLN A 373 -3.10 -25.33 -18.67
CA GLN A 373 -3.91 -24.11 -18.86
C GLN A 373 -5.34 -24.19 -18.29
N ASN A 374 -5.92 -25.40 -18.21
CA ASN A 374 -7.25 -25.62 -17.63
C ASN A 374 -7.22 -25.82 -16.09
N GLY A 375 -6.08 -25.60 -15.45
CA GLY A 375 -5.82 -25.76 -14.02
C GLY A 375 -5.57 -27.21 -13.58
N LYS A 376 -5.68 -28.22 -14.45
CA LYS A 376 -5.49 -29.62 -14.05
C LYS A 376 -4.00 -30.00 -13.94
N PRO A 377 -3.63 -30.98 -13.09
CA PRO A 377 -2.31 -31.59 -13.06
C PRO A 377 -1.92 -32.25 -14.39
N GLY A 378 -0.79 -31.84 -14.95
CA GLY A 378 -0.12 -32.50 -16.07
C GLY A 378 1.10 -33.30 -15.60
N LEU A 379 1.29 -34.50 -16.15
CA LEU A 379 2.44 -35.37 -15.92
C LEU A 379 3.24 -35.51 -17.21
N LEU A 380 4.34 -34.79 -17.33
CA LEU A 380 5.23 -34.86 -18.48
C LEU A 380 6.26 -35.98 -18.29
N VAL A 381 6.24 -36.93 -19.23
CA VAL A 381 7.23 -38.02 -19.32
C VAL A 381 8.11 -37.80 -20.54
N ALA A 382 9.43 -37.89 -20.36
CA ALA A 382 10.44 -37.77 -21.42
C ALA A 382 11.19 -39.11 -21.59
N PRO A 383 10.69 -40.06 -22.40
CA PRO A 383 11.33 -41.35 -22.60
C PRO A 383 12.56 -41.24 -23.51
N ASN A 384 13.54 -42.11 -23.29
CA ASN A 384 14.74 -42.19 -24.12
C ASN A 384 14.40 -42.61 -25.56
N ASN A 385 14.92 -41.88 -26.55
CA ASN A 385 14.74 -42.14 -27.99
C ASN A 385 13.26 -42.21 -28.45
N GLN A 386 12.34 -41.52 -27.78
CA GLN A 386 10.93 -41.40 -28.15
C GLN A 386 10.44 -39.97 -27.96
N ALA A 387 9.22 -39.69 -28.45
CA ALA A 387 8.55 -38.41 -28.20
C ALA A 387 8.22 -38.25 -26.70
N LEU A 388 8.31 -37.01 -26.22
CA LEU A 388 7.77 -36.64 -24.91
C LEU A 388 6.25 -36.78 -24.94
N SER A 389 5.66 -37.09 -23.81
CA SER A 389 4.21 -37.26 -23.69
C SER A 389 3.70 -36.59 -22.42
N MET A 390 2.67 -35.76 -22.58
CA MET A 390 1.91 -35.19 -21.48
C MET A 390 0.74 -36.10 -21.13
N HIS A 391 0.67 -36.54 -19.88
CA HIS A 391 -0.42 -37.35 -19.34
C HIS A 391 -1.25 -36.52 -18.36
N CYS A 392 -2.51 -36.87 -18.21
CA CYS A 392 -3.40 -36.32 -17.18
C CYS A 392 -4.29 -37.45 -16.66
N PHE A 393 -4.60 -37.46 -15.37
CA PHE A 393 -5.59 -38.38 -14.84
C PHE A 393 -6.98 -38.03 -15.39
N SER A 394 -7.73 -39.05 -15.79
CA SER A 394 -9.05 -38.84 -16.43
C SER A 394 -10.05 -38.14 -15.49
N ASP A 395 -9.87 -38.33 -14.19
CA ASP A 395 -10.62 -37.78 -13.07
C ASP A 395 -9.97 -36.55 -12.41
N ALA A 396 -8.83 -36.08 -12.92
CA ALA A 396 -8.09 -34.96 -12.36
C ALA A 396 -8.95 -33.70 -12.18
N GLN A 397 -8.89 -33.10 -10.98
CA GLN A 397 -9.50 -31.81 -10.66
C GLN A 397 -8.58 -30.64 -11.04
N ALA A 398 -9.15 -29.45 -11.19
CA ALA A 398 -8.39 -28.24 -11.50
C ALA A 398 -8.00 -27.50 -10.21
N ASN A 399 -6.92 -26.71 -10.29
CA ASN A 399 -6.39 -25.82 -9.23
C ASN A 399 -5.95 -26.56 -7.95
N VAL A 400 -5.41 -27.76 -8.10
CA VAL A 400 -4.87 -28.52 -6.96
C VAL A 400 -3.41 -28.15 -6.73
N PRO A 401 -2.95 -28.11 -5.47
CA PRO A 401 -1.58 -27.77 -5.14
C PRO A 401 -0.65 -28.85 -5.67
N LEU A 402 0.32 -28.44 -6.48
CA LEU A 402 1.37 -29.32 -6.98
C LEU A 402 2.66 -28.93 -6.27
N LEU A 403 3.20 -29.85 -5.45
CA LEU A 403 4.39 -29.58 -4.64
C LEU A 403 5.68 -29.67 -5.48
N TRP A 404 5.72 -30.52 -6.51
CA TRP A 404 6.91 -30.69 -7.34
C TRP A 404 7.20 -29.56 -8.36
N PRO A 405 6.21 -28.85 -8.94
CA PRO A 405 6.47 -27.62 -9.68
C PRO A 405 7.29 -26.61 -8.88
N GLU A 406 7.00 -26.41 -7.58
CA GLU A 406 7.77 -25.53 -6.69
C GLU A 406 9.25 -25.93 -6.63
N TYR A 407 9.54 -27.24 -6.52
CA TYR A 407 10.93 -27.73 -6.58
C TYR A 407 11.65 -27.40 -7.90
N LEU A 408 10.92 -27.24 -9.00
CA LEU A 408 11.50 -26.84 -10.29
C LEU A 408 11.60 -25.32 -10.47
N TYR A 409 10.87 -24.53 -9.67
CA TYR A 409 11.09 -23.09 -9.48
C TYR A 409 12.26 -22.79 -8.53
N ASP A 410 12.62 -23.74 -7.64
CA ASP A 410 13.79 -23.65 -6.78
C ASP A 410 15.10 -23.93 -7.56
N SER A 411 15.72 -22.85 -8.04
CA SER A 411 17.02 -22.90 -8.68
C SER A 411 18.19 -23.16 -7.72
N GLN A 412 17.97 -23.02 -6.40
CA GLN A 412 18.99 -23.22 -5.36
C GLN A 412 19.20 -24.71 -5.03
N ARG A 413 18.22 -25.55 -5.40
CA ARG A 413 18.17 -26.99 -5.08
C ARG A 413 18.20 -27.25 -3.56
N ASN A 414 17.67 -26.30 -2.80
CA ASN A 414 17.54 -26.41 -1.35
C ASN A 414 16.32 -27.26 -0.95
N GLY A 415 15.56 -27.79 -1.90
CA GLY A 415 14.62 -28.88 -1.64
C GLY A 415 13.37 -28.51 -0.86
N ALA A 416 13.10 -27.23 -0.63
CA ALA A 416 11.88 -26.78 0.05
C ALA A 416 10.73 -26.59 -0.95
N GLY A 417 9.82 -27.57 -1.03
CA GLY A 417 8.44 -27.24 -1.38
C GLY A 417 7.88 -26.39 -0.24
N THR A 418 7.38 -25.19 -0.53
CA THR A 418 6.83 -24.36 0.53
C THR A 418 5.63 -25.06 1.16
N LYS A 419 5.56 -25.07 2.50
CA LYS A 419 4.36 -25.48 3.24
C LYS A 419 3.13 -24.90 2.53
N ALA A 420 2.07 -25.69 2.37
CA ALA A 420 0.74 -25.10 2.48
C ALA A 420 0.70 -24.44 3.85
N ALA A 421 0.89 -23.11 3.89
CA ALA A 421 1.15 -22.39 5.12
C ALA A 421 0.02 -22.67 6.12
N GLN A 422 0.29 -23.48 7.13
CA GLN A 422 -0.37 -23.24 8.41
C GLN A 422 0.17 -21.90 8.88
N GLN A 423 -0.73 -20.91 8.95
CA GLN A 423 -0.41 -19.58 9.46
C GLN A 423 0.45 -19.71 10.71
N PRO A 424 1.62 -19.06 10.77
CA PRO A 424 2.43 -19.02 11.98
C PRO A 424 1.55 -18.61 13.16
N THR A 425 1.66 -19.32 14.28
CA THR A 425 0.93 -18.92 15.50
C THR A 425 1.36 -17.56 16.04
N VAL A 426 2.52 -17.07 15.58
CA VAL A 426 3.03 -15.72 15.76
C VAL A 426 3.83 -15.37 14.50
N GLU A 427 3.43 -14.36 13.73
CA GLU A 427 4.22 -13.84 12.59
C GLU A 427 5.15 -12.73 13.06
N PHE A 428 6.30 -12.56 12.44
CA PHE A 428 7.15 -11.41 12.74
C PHE A 428 7.98 -10.92 11.56
N SER A 429 8.32 -9.64 11.57
CA SER A 429 9.30 -9.03 10.68
C SER A 429 10.39 -8.37 11.50
N LEU A 430 11.65 -8.61 11.15
CA LEU A 430 12.82 -8.04 11.81
C LEU A 430 13.63 -7.21 10.82
N THR A 431 13.94 -5.96 11.17
CA THR A 431 14.86 -5.10 10.44
C THR A 431 16.07 -4.78 11.31
N TYR A 432 17.26 -4.79 10.73
CA TYR A 432 18.50 -4.44 11.43
C TYR A 432 18.86 -2.96 11.28
N GLY A 433 18.09 -2.19 10.50
CA GLY A 433 18.47 -0.86 10.02
C GLY A 433 19.57 -0.91 8.94
N ASP A 434 19.90 0.26 8.39
CA ASP A 434 20.81 0.38 7.24
C ASP A 434 22.27 0.01 7.53
N ARG A 435 22.65 -0.05 8.81
CA ARG A 435 24.03 -0.24 9.28
C ARG A 435 24.98 0.86 8.76
N TYR A 436 24.48 2.08 8.65
CA TYR A 436 25.25 3.25 8.28
C TYR A 436 25.98 3.84 9.47
N VAL A 437 27.04 4.60 9.21
CA VAL A 437 27.72 5.42 10.19
C VAL A 437 26.72 6.32 10.90
N GLY A 438 26.79 6.36 12.24
CA GLY A 438 25.84 7.07 13.10
C GLY A 438 24.79 6.14 13.71
N VAL A 439 23.65 6.70 14.09
CA VAL A 439 22.57 5.96 14.77
C VAL A 439 21.80 5.13 13.74
N ASN A 440 21.50 3.89 14.11
CA ASN A 440 20.67 2.92 13.41
C ASN A 440 19.60 2.39 14.37
N LEU A 441 18.53 1.84 13.81
CA LEU A 441 17.42 1.27 14.56
C LEU A 441 17.18 -0.16 14.09
N MET A 442 17.24 -1.11 15.03
CA MET A 442 16.81 -2.49 14.83
C MET A 442 15.39 -2.60 15.36
N GLU A 443 14.46 -3.09 14.54
CA GLU A 443 13.04 -3.17 14.89
C GLU A 443 12.48 -4.55 14.62
N ILE A 444 11.68 -5.06 15.55
CA ILE A 444 10.89 -6.27 15.36
C ILE A 444 9.41 -5.91 15.50
N GLN A 445 8.61 -6.30 14.51
CA GLN A 445 7.15 -6.32 14.58
C GLN A 445 6.73 -7.78 14.72
N VAL A 446 5.85 -8.08 15.66
CA VAL A 446 5.37 -9.43 15.96
C VAL A 446 3.84 -9.39 16.00
N ASP A 447 3.18 -10.14 15.14
CA ASP A 447 1.75 -10.42 15.18
C ASP A 447 1.51 -11.69 16.01
N ASN A 448 0.79 -11.53 17.11
CA ASN A 448 0.48 -12.53 18.13
C ASN A 448 -1.05 -12.69 18.22
N PRO A 449 -1.69 -13.27 17.20
CA PRO A 449 -3.16 -13.28 17.06
C PRO A 449 -3.87 -14.03 18.21
N ASP A 450 -3.13 -14.95 18.86
CA ASP A 450 -3.58 -15.79 19.97
C ASP A 450 -3.39 -15.17 21.37
N GLU A 451 -2.89 -13.93 21.48
CA GLU A 451 -2.63 -13.23 22.76
C GLU A 451 -1.74 -14.05 23.74
N ARG A 452 -0.70 -14.69 23.21
CA ARG A 452 0.25 -15.51 24.00
C ARG A 452 1.15 -14.63 24.85
N ASN A 453 1.61 -15.14 26.00
CA ASN A 453 2.57 -14.41 26.85
C ASN A 453 3.98 -14.53 26.29
N LEU A 454 4.38 -13.56 25.47
CA LEU A 454 5.68 -13.53 24.80
C LEU A 454 6.70 -12.70 25.58
N HIS A 455 7.97 -13.05 25.47
CA HIS A 455 9.13 -12.28 25.89
C HIS A 455 10.05 -12.07 24.68
N ILE A 456 10.19 -10.83 24.24
CA ILE A 456 10.96 -10.43 23.07
C ILE A 456 12.19 -9.67 23.54
N GLU A 457 13.37 -10.01 23.04
CA GLU A 457 14.64 -9.39 23.39
C GLU A 457 15.44 -9.08 22.12
N LEU A 458 15.79 -7.80 21.94
CA LEU A 458 16.74 -7.34 20.94
C LEU A 458 18.06 -7.02 21.63
N THR A 459 19.18 -7.45 21.06
CA THR A 459 20.53 -7.20 21.57
C THR A 459 21.45 -6.68 20.46
N SER A 460 22.28 -5.68 20.77
CA SER A 460 23.36 -5.22 19.90
C SER A 460 24.68 -5.17 20.68
N GLN A 461 25.74 -5.68 20.09
CA GLN A 461 27.07 -5.69 20.67
C GLN A 461 28.10 -5.26 19.64
N ARG A 462 29.01 -4.36 20.03
CA ARG A 462 30.12 -3.90 19.18
C ARG A 462 31.43 -4.33 19.79
N ASP A 463 32.31 -4.94 19.01
CA ASP A 463 33.64 -5.39 19.43
C ASP A 463 33.57 -6.14 20.78
N HIS A 464 34.14 -5.56 21.84
CA HIS A 464 34.10 -6.07 23.22
C HIS A 464 33.35 -5.12 24.18
N ASP A 465 32.53 -4.21 23.65
CA ASP A 465 31.66 -3.34 24.43
C ASP A 465 30.57 -4.17 25.14
N ALA A 466 29.97 -3.59 26.17
CA ALA A 466 28.79 -4.16 26.81
C ALA A 466 27.61 -4.18 25.81
N PRO A 467 26.83 -5.27 25.73
CA PRO A 467 25.67 -5.34 24.85
C PRO A 467 24.60 -4.33 25.28
N ALA A 468 24.01 -3.63 24.31
CA ALA A 468 22.78 -2.87 24.51
C ALA A 468 21.61 -3.81 24.26
N VAL A 469 20.63 -3.81 25.16
CA VAL A 469 19.49 -4.74 25.16
C VAL A 469 18.20 -3.94 25.27
N SER A 470 17.20 -4.31 24.46
CA SER A 470 15.81 -3.87 24.57
C SER A 470 14.96 -5.12 24.73
N ALA A 471 14.13 -5.20 25.76
CA ALA A 471 13.33 -6.39 26.02
C ALA A 471 11.93 -6.02 26.50
N LEU A 472 10.94 -6.82 26.11
CA LEU A 472 9.53 -6.63 26.43
C LEU A 472 8.87 -7.98 26.70
N SER A 473 8.04 -8.05 27.74
CA SER A 473 7.10 -9.16 27.95
C SER A 473 5.67 -8.66 27.85
N THR A 474 4.89 -9.22 26.93
CA THR A 474 3.50 -8.81 26.70
C THR A 474 2.67 -9.96 26.11
N ASN A 475 1.36 -9.79 26.14
CA ASN A 475 0.38 -10.64 25.46
C ASN A 475 -0.50 -9.88 24.46
N ASP A 476 -0.08 -8.67 24.08
CA ASP A 476 -0.74 -7.88 23.03
C ASP A 476 -0.69 -8.62 21.69
N LYS A 477 -1.66 -8.29 20.81
CA LYS A 477 -1.73 -8.86 19.46
C LYS A 477 -0.66 -8.29 18.54
N ASP A 478 -0.52 -6.97 18.50
CA ASP A 478 0.52 -6.31 17.70
C ASP A 478 1.63 -5.83 18.63
N ILE A 479 2.82 -6.40 18.48
CA ILE A 479 3.97 -6.09 19.35
C ILE A 479 5.10 -5.49 18.53
N SER A 480 5.47 -4.26 18.88
CA SER A 480 6.61 -3.56 18.28
C SER A 480 7.70 -3.35 19.33
N LEU A 481 8.92 -3.78 19.05
CA LEU A 481 10.08 -3.52 19.89
C LEU A 481 11.25 -3.00 19.05
N SER A 482 11.93 -1.97 19.54
CA SER A 482 13.06 -1.36 18.86
C SER A 482 14.30 -1.28 19.74
N LEU A 483 15.47 -1.41 19.15
CA LEU A 483 16.77 -1.20 19.77
C LEU A 483 17.62 -0.25 18.90
N SER A 484 18.02 0.88 19.47
CA SER A 484 18.94 1.79 18.81
C SER A 484 20.39 1.40 19.05
N TYR A 485 21.21 1.40 18.00
CA TYR A 485 22.65 1.17 18.08
C TYR A 485 23.41 2.14 17.16
N THR A 486 24.65 2.48 17.53
CA THR A 486 25.43 3.50 16.80
C THR A 486 26.68 2.89 16.18
N LEU A 487 26.97 3.20 14.92
CA LEU A 487 28.22 2.81 14.26
C LEU A 487 29.21 3.98 14.22
N PRO A 488 30.49 3.77 14.61
CA PRO A 488 31.48 4.82 14.62
C PRO A 488 31.93 5.18 13.20
N ALA A 489 32.25 6.46 13.01
CA ALA A 489 32.63 7.00 11.71
C ALA A 489 34.13 6.89 11.40
N ASN A 490 34.95 6.58 12.40
CA ASN A 490 36.41 6.66 12.34
C ASN A 490 37.13 5.33 12.55
N LYS A 491 36.40 4.23 12.78
CA LYS A 491 36.98 2.89 12.95
C LYS A 491 36.06 1.81 12.41
N ALA A 492 36.64 0.75 11.85
CA ALA A 492 35.90 -0.47 11.54
C ALA A 492 35.52 -1.22 12.82
N THR A 493 34.37 -1.89 12.81
CA THR A 493 33.72 -2.45 14.01
C THR A 493 33.12 -3.82 13.72
N ASN A 494 33.33 -4.80 14.61
CA ASN A 494 32.57 -6.04 14.60
C ASN A 494 31.22 -5.78 15.28
N LEU A 495 30.11 -5.98 14.58
CA LEU A 495 28.76 -5.79 15.08
C LEU A 495 28.06 -7.14 15.18
N THR A 496 27.45 -7.42 16.32
CA THR A 496 26.53 -8.54 16.53
C THR A 496 25.15 -7.98 16.89
N LEU A 497 24.12 -8.36 16.14
CA LEU A 497 22.72 -8.01 16.39
C LEU A 497 21.95 -9.31 16.64
N SER A 498 21.04 -9.33 17.59
CA SER A 498 20.26 -10.52 17.95
C SER A 498 18.82 -10.13 18.27
N ALA A 499 17.86 -10.93 17.85
CA ALA A 499 16.46 -10.86 18.24
C ALA A 499 16.03 -12.24 18.75
N VAL A 500 15.32 -12.29 19.87
CA VAL A 500 14.82 -13.53 20.47
C VAL A 500 13.38 -13.34 20.91
N ILE A 501 12.48 -14.24 20.52
CA ILE A 501 11.09 -14.33 20.99
C ILE A 501 10.95 -15.60 21.81
N LYS A 502 10.39 -15.51 23.01
CA LYS A 502 10.21 -16.64 23.94
C LYS A 502 8.80 -16.69 24.50
N GLU A 503 8.32 -17.88 24.82
CA GLU A 503 7.14 -18.13 25.64
C GLU A 503 7.56 -18.93 26.88
N GLY A 504 7.62 -18.28 28.03
CA GLY A 504 8.25 -18.85 29.23
C GLY A 504 9.73 -19.17 29.00
N ASP A 505 10.12 -20.43 29.20
CA ASP A 505 11.49 -20.92 28.95
C ASP A 505 11.72 -21.39 27.50
N LYS A 506 10.65 -21.46 26.69
CA LYS A 506 10.73 -21.91 25.29
C LYS A 506 11.09 -20.74 24.39
N VAL A 507 12.20 -20.82 23.66
CA VAL A 507 12.47 -19.91 22.54
C VAL A 507 11.52 -20.29 21.40
N LEU A 508 10.69 -19.36 20.98
CA LEU A 508 9.84 -19.52 19.80
C LEU A 508 10.65 -19.20 18.55
N GLU A 509 11.41 -18.10 18.58
CA GLU A 509 12.18 -17.61 17.43
C GLU A 509 13.48 -16.94 17.88
N GLN A 510 14.53 -17.06 17.08
CA GLN A 510 15.79 -16.36 17.30
C GLN A 510 16.49 -16.04 15.97
N ARG A 511 16.90 -14.78 15.81
CA ARG A 511 17.69 -14.30 14.67
C ARG A 511 18.96 -13.64 15.15
N ASN A 512 20.11 -14.04 14.64
CA ASN A 512 21.40 -13.43 14.97
C ASN A 512 22.09 -12.98 13.68
N GLN A 513 22.60 -11.75 13.66
CA GLN A 513 23.42 -11.22 12.56
C GLN A 513 24.77 -10.80 13.11
N LYS A 514 25.85 -11.34 12.54
CA LYS A 514 27.21 -10.82 12.76
C LYS A 514 27.70 -10.15 11.48
N THR A 515 28.35 -9.01 11.61
CA THR A 515 28.87 -8.28 10.45
C THR A 515 30.08 -7.44 10.83
N TYR A 516 31.04 -7.35 9.90
CA TYR A 516 32.18 -6.46 10.02
C TYR A 516 31.89 -5.17 9.25
N VAL A 517 31.74 -4.06 9.97
CA VAL A 517 31.36 -2.79 9.38
C VAL A 517 32.59 -1.91 9.18
N VAL A 518 32.84 -1.51 7.93
CA VAL A 518 33.82 -0.47 7.57
C VAL A 518 33.08 0.85 7.34
N PRO A 519 33.46 1.97 8.00
CA PRO A 519 32.74 3.24 7.89
C PRO A 519 32.57 3.70 6.44
N PHE A 520 31.36 4.17 6.10
CA PHE A 520 30.98 4.71 4.79
C PHE A 520 31.03 3.74 3.61
N THR A 521 31.47 2.49 3.81
CA THR A 521 31.61 1.52 2.71
C THR A 521 30.24 1.06 2.22
N LYS A 522 29.34 0.71 3.14
CA LYS A 522 27.99 0.31 2.80
C LYS A 522 27.18 1.48 2.22
N GLU A 523 27.28 2.68 2.79
CA GLU A 523 26.62 3.87 2.25
C GLU A 523 27.02 4.15 0.80
N LEU A 524 28.31 4.06 0.47
CA LEU A 524 28.79 4.28 -0.88
C LEU A 524 28.36 3.16 -1.85
N ALA A 525 28.36 1.91 -1.39
CA ALA A 525 27.92 0.76 -2.18
C ALA A 525 26.40 0.84 -2.48
N ASP A 526 25.59 1.16 -1.47
CA ASP A 526 24.15 1.34 -1.64
C ASP A 526 23.84 2.53 -2.57
N LEU A 527 24.60 3.64 -2.48
CA LEU A 527 24.48 4.77 -3.41
C LEU A 527 24.82 4.39 -4.85
N GLU A 528 25.87 3.61 -5.06
CA GLU A 528 26.28 3.14 -6.39
C GLU A 528 25.25 2.21 -7.00
N ARG A 529 24.76 1.25 -6.22
CA ARG A 529 23.67 0.34 -6.61
C ARG A 529 22.43 1.15 -6.99
N SER A 530 21.98 2.04 -6.11
CA SER A 530 20.78 2.86 -6.32
C SER A 530 20.90 3.74 -7.58
N LEU A 531 22.07 4.33 -7.86
CA LEU A 531 22.28 5.07 -9.11
C LEU A 531 22.30 4.19 -10.36
N SER A 532 22.85 2.98 -10.25
CA SER A 532 22.86 1.99 -11.33
C SER A 532 21.44 1.52 -11.64
N ASP A 533 20.65 1.20 -10.61
CA ASP A 533 19.25 0.82 -10.73
C ASP A 533 18.45 1.94 -11.39
N SER A 534 18.66 3.19 -10.97
CA SER A 534 18.05 4.36 -11.60
C SER A 534 18.39 4.42 -13.09
N TYR A 535 19.63 4.12 -13.46
CA TYR A 535 20.06 4.19 -14.86
C TYR A 535 19.36 3.11 -15.70
N THR A 536 19.30 1.87 -15.20
CA THR A 536 18.59 0.76 -15.85
C THR A 536 17.09 1.05 -15.99
N GLN A 537 16.46 1.62 -14.96
CA GLN A 537 15.03 1.97 -14.99
C GLN A 537 14.76 3.16 -15.93
N ILE A 538 15.65 4.16 -15.98
CA ILE A 538 15.53 5.28 -16.92
C ILE A 538 15.47 4.76 -18.36
N ALA A 539 16.25 3.74 -18.71
CA ALA A 539 16.25 3.15 -20.05
C ALA A 539 14.90 2.53 -20.46
N ARG A 540 14.01 2.25 -19.51
CA ARG A 540 12.65 1.71 -19.75
C ARG A 540 11.61 2.81 -19.98
N LEU A 541 11.94 4.07 -19.74
CA LEU A 541 11.02 5.18 -19.93
C LEU A 541 10.80 5.48 -21.41
N ALA A 542 9.58 5.87 -21.77
CA ALA A 542 9.24 6.32 -23.12
C ALA A 542 10.02 7.58 -23.54
N ASP A 543 10.43 8.38 -22.56
CA ASP A 543 11.31 9.54 -22.71
C ASP A 543 12.31 9.51 -21.55
N THR A 544 13.59 9.75 -21.79
CA THR A 544 14.65 9.66 -20.77
C THR A 544 15.23 11.02 -20.39
N GLY A 545 14.89 12.07 -21.14
CA GLY A 545 15.50 13.39 -21.01
C GLY A 545 15.21 14.02 -19.65
N GLY A 546 16.20 14.68 -19.04
CA GLY A 546 16.11 15.23 -17.68
C GLY A 546 16.47 14.22 -16.59
N PHE A 547 15.94 12.99 -16.63
CA PHE A 547 16.38 11.95 -15.68
C PHE A 547 17.81 11.47 -15.95
N GLU A 548 18.20 11.32 -17.22
CA GLU A 548 19.60 11.03 -17.58
C GLU A 548 20.57 12.10 -17.08
N GLU A 549 20.25 13.39 -17.29
CA GLU A 549 21.08 14.51 -16.84
C GLU A 549 21.20 14.52 -15.31
N ARG A 550 20.10 14.25 -14.62
CA ARG A 550 20.05 14.19 -13.16
C ARG A 550 20.85 13.01 -12.63
N ASN A 551 20.69 11.81 -13.20
CA ASN A 551 21.46 10.63 -12.83
C ASN A 551 22.96 10.88 -13.05
N TYR A 552 23.35 11.43 -14.21
CA TYR A 552 24.74 11.77 -14.50
C TYR A 552 25.33 12.80 -13.53
N PHE A 553 24.57 13.85 -13.16
CA PHE A 553 24.99 14.82 -12.15
C PHE A 553 25.24 14.16 -10.79
N LEU A 554 24.34 13.28 -10.37
CA LEU A 554 24.47 12.54 -9.11
C LEU A 554 25.71 11.61 -9.18
N GLN A 555 25.88 10.81 -10.24
CA GLN A 555 27.07 9.98 -10.45
C GLN A 555 28.39 10.78 -10.30
N GLY A 556 28.45 12.01 -10.83
CA GLY A 556 29.59 12.90 -10.63
C GLY A 556 29.85 13.29 -9.16
N LYS A 557 28.78 13.49 -8.38
CA LYS A 557 28.85 13.80 -6.94
C LYS A 557 29.30 12.59 -6.11
N LEU A 558 28.88 11.36 -6.45
CA LEU A 558 29.35 10.13 -5.80
C LEU A 558 30.88 10.00 -5.84
N GLN A 559 31.50 10.34 -6.97
CA GLN A 559 32.96 10.31 -7.11
C GLN A 559 33.67 11.22 -6.09
N SER A 560 33.11 12.39 -5.81
CA SER A 560 33.67 13.31 -4.80
C SER A 560 33.61 12.75 -3.37
N TYR A 561 32.60 11.94 -3.06
CA TYR A 561 32.49 11.29 -1.75
C TYR A 561 33.50 10.15 -1.59
N ARG A 562 33.77 9.38 -2.64
CA ARG A 562 34.82 8.34 -2.62
C ARG A 562 36.18 8.94 -2.26
N GLU A 563 36.53 10.08 -2.87
CA GLU A 563 37.79 10.78 -2.59
C GLU A 563 37.87 11.28 -1.14
N ARG A 564 36.77 11.81 -0.61
CA ARG A 564 36.68 12.24 0.81
C ARG A 564 36.78 11.07 1.78
N VAL A 565 36.15 9.93 1.48
CA VAL A 565 36.22 8.70 2.29
C VAL A 565 37.65 8.13 2.32
N GLN A 566 38.38 8.17 1.19
CA GLN A 566 39.78 7.74 1.15
C GLN A 566 40.71 8.60 2.04
N GLN A 567 40.34 9.86 2.30
CA GLN A 567 41.13 10.80 3.12
C GLN A 567 40.75 10.80 4.61
N LEU A 568 39.83 9.91 5.04
CA LEU A 568 39.34 9.84 6.42
C LEU A 568 40.43 9.69 7.48
N SER A 569 41.53 9.02 7.15
CA SER A 569 42.67 8.84 8.08
C SER A 569 43.34 10.15 8.52
N THR A 570 43.08 11.25 7.81
CA THR A 570 43.63 12.60 8.10
C THR A 570 42.57 13.64 8.45
N ALA A 571 41.28 13.25 8.48
CA ALA A 571 40.16 14.15 8.72
C ALA A 571 39.92 14.43 10.21
N THR A 572 39.38 15.60 10.51
CA THR A 572 38.90 15.98 11.85
C THR A 572 37.51 15.39 12.14
N ASP A 573 37.14 15.25 13.41
CA ASP A 573 35.81 14.76 13.80
C ASP A 573 34.66 15.59 13.19
N GLY A 574 34.86 16.90 13.01
CA GLY A 574 33.90 17.80 12.34
C GLY A 574 33.72 17.45 10.86
N GLU A 575 34.82 17.26 10.12
CA GLU A 575 34.79 16.88 8.70
C GLU A 575 34.15 15.50 8.47
N ILE A 576 34.34 14.58 9.42
CA ILE A 576 33.72 13.25 9.39
C ILE A 576 32.20 13.34 9.64
N ILE A 577 31.76 14.18 10.57
CA ILE A 577 30.33 14.43 10.82
C ILE A 577 29.68 15.09 9.60
N ASP A 578 30.34 16.09 9.00
CA ASP A 578 29.85 16.77 7.80
C ASP A 578 29.75 15.80 6.63
N LEU A 579 30.76 14.96 6.40
CA LEU A 579 30.73 13.92 5.37
C LEU A 579 29.56 12.94 5.57
N ARG A 580 29.32 12.49 6.81
CA ARG A 580 28.19 11.62 7.13
C ARG A 580 26.86 12.29 6.81
N ASN A 581 26.68 13.55 7.22
CA ASN A 581 25.44 14.27 6.97
C ASN A 581 25.25 14.52 5.46
N ASP A 582 26.32 14.85 4.73
CA ASP A 582 26.30 15.02 3.28
C ASP A 582 25.91 13.73 2.56
N ILE A 583 26.51 12.60 2.91
CA ILE A 583 26.22 11.28 2.32
C ILE A 583 24.77 10.88 2.62
N ARG A 584 24.27 11.09 3.84
CA ARG A 584 22.87 10.80 4.19
C ARG A 584 21.89 11.64 3.37
N ALA A 585 22.13 12.95 3.26
CA ALA A 585 21.29 13.83 2.44
C ALA A 585 21.32 13.43 0.96
N TYR A 586 22.48 13.00 0.48
CA TYR A 586 22.65 12.51 -0.88
C TYR A 586 21.95 11.16 -1.13
N LEU A 587 21.96 10.25 -0.16
CA LEU A 587 21.26 8.97 -0.22
C LEU A 587 19.75 9.15 -0.30
N THR A 588 19.21 10.13 0.45
CA THR A 588 17.80 10.56 0.28
C THR A 588 17.52 11.10 -1.13
N GLU A 589 18.44 11.88 -1.70
CA GLU A 589 18.33 12.45 -3.06
C GLU A 589 18.32 11.36 -4.15
N VAL A 590 19.21 10.36 -4.03
CA VAL A 590 19.30 9.23 -4.97
C VAL A 590 18.09 8.31 -4.83
N ASN A 591 17.72 7.90 -3.62
CA ASN A 591 16.56 7.03 -3.41
C ASN A 591 15.26 7.70 -3.88
N GLY A 592 15.14 9.02 -3.70
CA GLY A 592 14.02 9.80 -4.24
C GLY A 592 13.95 9.77 -5.77
N LEU A 593 15.10 9.90 -6.45
CA LEU A 593 15.17 9.72 -7.91
C LEU A 593 14.75 8.30 -8.30
N ASN A 594 15.29 7.30 -7.62
CA ASN A 594 15.08 5.89 -7.93
C ASN A 594 13.61 5.49 -7.86
N ALA A 595 12.95 5.82 -6.74
CA ALA A 595 11.53 5.58 -6.55
C ALA A 595 10.69 6.31 -7.61
N THR A 596 11.09 7.54 -7.96
CA THR A 596 10.41 8.33 -8.98
C THR A 596 10.53 7.72 -10.38
N VAL A 597 11.72 7.29 -10.76
CA VAL A 597 11.98 6.67 -12.07
C VAL A 597 11.27 5.32 -12.18
N ALA A 598 11.38 4.47 -11.15
CA ALA A 598 10.74 3.16 -11.14
C ALA A 598 9.22 3.28 -11.33
N ALA A 599 8.59 4.20 -10.59
CA ALA A 599 7.17 4.41 -10.73
C ALA A 599 6.77 5.08 -12.05
N ALA A 600 7.58 6.01 -12.58
CA ALA A 600 7.37 6.56 -13.91
C ALA A 600 7.48 5.48 -15.00
N ALA A 601 8.41 4.52 -14.86
CA ALA A 601 8.58 3.41 -15.78
C ALA A 601 7.40 2.44 -15.73
N GLN A 602 6.93 2.11 -14.52
CA GLN A 602 5.73 1.30 -14.34
C GLN A 602 4.47 1.99 -14.91
N ALA A 603 4.27 3.26 -14.57
CA ALA A 603 3.19 4.10 -15.08
C ALA A 603 3.19 4.23 -16.61
N GLY A 604 4.39 4.33 -17.19
CA GLY A 604 4.62 4.47 -18.63
C GLY A 604 4.72 3.16 -19.41
N ALA A 605 4.65 1.99 -18.75
CA ALA A 605 4.90 0.69 -19.38
C ALA A 605 3.99 0.39 -20.58
N ASN A 606 2.80 0.99 -20.62
CA ASN A 606 1.86 0.90 -21.74
C ASN A 606 2.14 1.90 -22.89
N GLY A 607 3.30 2.57 -22.87
CA GLY A 607 3.68 3.59 -23.86
C GLY A 607 2.97 4.93 -23.70
N LYS A 608 2.33 5.18 -22.55
CA LYS A 608 1.62 6.44 -22.29
C LYS A 608 2.61 7.56 -21.92
N SER A 609 2.44 8.72 -22.53
CA SER A 609 3.20 9.96 -22.23
C SER A 609 2.48 10.88 -21.23
N LEU A 610 1.19 10.64 -21.00
CA LEU A 610 0.36 11.26 -19.98
C LEU A 610 -0.38 10.15 -19.25
N LEU A 611 -0.32 10.15 -17.92
CA LEU A 611 -1.12 9.26 -17.09
C LEU A 611 -2.15 10.05 -16.28
N LEU A 612 -3.35 9.48 -16.16
CA LEU A 612 -4.47 10.04 -15.41
C LEU A 612 -4.79 9.11 -14.25
N SER A 613 -5.12 9.66 -13.09
CA SER A 613 -5.58 8.89 -11.93
C SER A 613 -6.68 9.65 -11.23
N SER A 614 -7.81 8.99 -10.97
CA SER A 614 -8.78 9.55 -10.04
C SER A 614 -8.13 9.70 -8.65
N ALA A 615 -8.54 10.72 -7.90
CA ALA A 615 -7.92 11.02 -6.62
C ALA A 615 -8.96 11.43 -5.58
N ASN A 616 -8.68 11.15 -4.32
CA ASN A 616 -9.40 11.77 -3.21
C ASN A 616 -9.11 13.28 -3.21
N PRO A 617 -10.11 14.15 -3.45
CA PRO A 617 -9.88 15.60 -3.50
C PRO A 617 -9.29 16.15 -2.18
N TRP A 618 -9.64 15.53 -1.05
CA TRP A 618 -9.27 15.99 0.29
C TRP A 618 -7.89 15.52 0.75
N ALA A 619 -7.29 14.56 0.04
CA ALA A 619 -5.94 14.10 0.35
C ALA A 619 -4.89 15.17 -0.06
N PRO A 620 -3.78 15.29 0.68
CA PRO A 620 -2.64 16.09 0.24
C PRO A 620 -2.14 15.60 -1.12
N PHE A 621 -2.01 16.50 -2.09
CA PHE A 621 -1.44 16.16 -3.40
C PHE A 621 0.08 16.28 -3.36
N GLY A 622 0.78 15.15 -3.37
CA GLY A 622 2.23 15.04 -3.35
C GLY A 622 2.91 15.28 -4.69
N GLY A 623 2.16 15.64 -5.74
CA GLY A 623 2.70 15.86 -7.07
C GLY A 623 3.17 14.55 -7.69
N PHE A 624 4.35 14.56 -8.30
CA PHE A 624 4.87 13.39 -9.02
C PHE A 624 5.26 12.23 -8.08
N GLN A 625 5.44 12.50 -6.78
CA GLN A 625 5.72 11.47 -5.78
C GLN A 625 4.54 10.50 -5.57
N GLU A 626 3.31 10.89 -5.92
CA GLU A 626 2.15 9.99 -5.89
C GLU A 626 2.40 8.69 -6.68
N LEU A 627 3.15 8.76 -7.79
CA LEU A 627 3.56 7.57 -8.55
C LEU A 627 4.48 6.68 -7.72
N ALA A 628 5.56 7.25 -7.17
CA ALA A 628 6.56 6.55 -6.37
C ALA A 628 5.96 5.83 -5.15
N GLU A 629 4.88 6.39 -4.62
CA GLU A 629 4.19 5.89 -3.44
C GLU A 629 3.02 4.96 -3.81
N GLY A 630 2.83 4.62 -5.09
CA GLY A 630 1.77 3.71 -5.55
C GLY A 630 0.36 4.26 -5.40
N ARG A 631 0.19 5.58 -5.33
CA ARG A 631 -1.07 6.29 -5.02
C ARG A 631 -1.93 6.51 -6.26
N MET A 632 -2.06 5.47 -7.08
CA MET A 632 -2.75 5.53 -8.36
C MET A 632 -4.05 4.75 -8.29
N ASN A 633 -5.06 5.29 -8.97
CA ASN A 633 -6.37 4.70 -9.07
C ASN A 633 -6.88 4.81 -10.50
N ASP A 634 -7.07 3.65 -11.13
CA ASP A 634 -7.58 3.52 -12.49
C ASP A 634 -9.12 3.54 -12.54
N GLU A 635 -9.79 3.61 -11.38
CA GLU A 635 -11.24 3.70 -11.30
C GLU A 635 -11.77 5.05 -11.83
N PRO A 636 -13.01 5.10 -12.34
CA PRO A 636 -13.66 6.34 -12.75
C PRO A 636 -13.74 7.39 -11.65
N ILE A 637 -13.72 8.66 -12.05
CA ILE A 637 -14.05 9.78 -11.15
C ILE A 637 -15.49 9.57 -10.70
N THR A 638 -15.69 9.28 -9.42
CA THR A 638 -17.01 8.95 -8.87
C THR A 638 -17.44 10.03 -7.89
N ILE A 639 -18.62 10.61 -8.13
CA ILE A 639 -19.25 11.64 -7.30
C ILE A 639 -20.58 11.10 -6.79
N GLU A 640 -20.85 11.30 -5.50
CA GLU A 640 -22.14 11.00 -4.88
C GLU A 640 -22.61 12.23 -4.13
N ALA A 641 -23.76 12.77 -4.53
CA ALA A 641 -24.23 14.05 -4.02
C ALA A 641 -25.75 14.05 -3.86
N PHE A 642 -26.24 14.81 -2.90
CA PHE A 642 -27.66 15.10 -2.73
C PHE A 642 -28.16 16.04 -3.82
N SER A 643 -29.46 16.00 -4.13
CA SER A 643 -30.04 16.93 -5.10
C SER A 643 -29.91 18.37 -4.61
N GLY A 644 -29.26 19.23 -5.39
CA GLY A 644 -29.06 20.65 -5.09
C GLY A 644 -27.77 20.99 -4.34
N GLU A 645 -26.93 19.99 -4.05
CA GLU A 645 -25.60 20.11 -3.44
C GLU A 645 -24.52 20.44 -4.49
N THR A 646 -23.39 21.02 -4.03
CA THR A 646 -22.15 21.09 -4.82
C THR A 646 -21.09 20.18 -4.21
N GLU A 647 -20.70 19.12 -4.93
CA GLU A 647 -19.74 18.12 -4.46
C GLU A 647 -18.41 18.21 -5.22
N SER A 648 -17.32 17.78 -4.56
CA SER A 648 -15.97 17.93 -5.08
C SER A 648 -15.36 16.61 -5.55
N ALA A 649 -14.56 16.66 -6.62
CA ALA A 649 -13.75 15.53 -7.08
C ALA A 649 -12.38 15.99 -7.59
N ALA A 650 -11.43 15.07 -7.71
CA ALA A 650 -10.10 15.38 -8.22
C ALA A 650 -9.58 14.33 -9.22
N LEU A 651 -8.75 14.81 -10.14
CA LEU A 651 -8.01 14.01 -11.11
C LEU A 651 -6.55 14.43 -11.12
N ASN A 652 -5.65 13.50 -10.82
CA ASN A 652 -4.21 13.68 -10.92
C ASN A 652 -3.75 13.41 -12.35
N LEU A 653 -2.85 14.27 -12.84
CA LEU A 653 -2.26 14.21 -14.17
C LEU A 653 -0.75 14.11 -14.04
N PHE A 654 -0.12 13.18 -14.74
CA PHE A 654 1.32 12.95 -14.69
C PHE A 654 1.93 13.07 -16.08
N ASN A 655 2.79 14.07 -16.28
CA ASN A 655 3.54 14.23 -17.51
C ASN A 655 4.80 13.37 -17.46
N LEU A 656 4.80 12.27 -18.22
CA LEU A 656 5.88 11.29 -18.29
C LEU A 656 6.87 11.61 -19.44
N THR A 657 7.05 12.90 -19.74
CA THR A 657 7.95 13.35 -20.81
C THR A 657 8.92 14.42 -20.33
N ASN A 658 10.00 14.61 -21.09
CA ASN A 658 11.03 15.61 -20.83
C ASN A 658 10.64 17.04 -21.25
N MET A 659 9.46 17.20 -21.85
CA MET A 659 8.95 18.48 -22.32
C MET A 659 7.78 18.95 -21.49
N THR A 660 7.67 20.25 -21.29
CA THR A 660 6.45 20.86 -20.79
C THR A 660 5.32 20.61 -21.78
N ARG A 661 4.20 20.09 -21.31
CA ARG A 661 3.01 19.83 -22.14
C ARG A 661 1.87 20.74 -21.73
N SER A 662 1.16 21.27 -22.72
CA SER A 662 -0.07 22.05 -22.51
C SER A 662 -1.26 21.24 -23.01
N PHE A 663 -2.21 20.98 -22.14
CA PHE A 663 -3.42 20.24 -22.45
C PHE A 663 -4.64 21.16 -22.38
N ARG A 664 -5.54 21.04 -23.34
CA ARG A 664 -6.92 21.49 -23.17
C ARG A 664 -7.71 20.42 -22.46
N VAL A 665 -8.44 20.83 -21.43
CA VAL A 665 -9.38 20.00 -20.69
C VAL A 665 -10.79 20.23 -21.25
N GLU A 666 -11.39 19.18 -21.79
CA GLU A 666 -12.72 19.20 -22.40
C GLU A 666 -13.66 18.27 -21.63
N LEU A 667 -14.92 18.67 -21.47
CA LEU A 667 -15.96 17.85 -20.85
C LEU A 667 -16.99 17.46 -21.89
N GLU A 668 -17.26 16.16 -21.99
CA GLU A 668 -18.42 15.66 -22.73
C GLU A 668 -19.72 15.97 -21.97
N ALA A 669 -20.86 15.95 -22.67
CA ALA A 669 -22.15 16.18 -22.02
C ALA A 669 -22.49 15.08 -21.01
N LEU A 670 -23.11 15.47 -19.89
CA LEU A 670 -23.63 14.56 -18.88
C LEU A 670 -24.89 13.86 -19.40
N ARG A 671 -24.95 12.54 -19.26
CA ARG A 671 -26.05 11.71 -19.77
C ARG A 671 -26.66 10.83 -18.69
N CYS A 672 -27.98 10.75 -18.68
CA CYS A 672 -28.78 9.83 -17.86
C CYS A 672 -29.98 9.33 -18.68
N GLY A 673 -29.93 8.09 -19.15
CA GLY A 673 -30.92 7.57 -20.12
C GLY A 673 -30.96 8.40 -21.40
N ASP A 674 -32.13 8.97 -21.72
CA ASP A 674 -32.33 9.86 -22.87
C ASP A 674 -32.05 11.35 -22.55
N ALA A 675 -31.78 11.70 -21.29
CA ALA A 675 -31.50 13.07 -20.87
C ALA A 675 -30.03 13.43 -21.08
N GLU A 676 -29.78 14.65 -21.58
CA GLU A 676 -28.44 15.18 -21.81
C GLU A 676 -28.35 16.63 -21.30
N VAL A 677 -27.34 16.91 -20.49
CA VAL A 677 -27.06 18.24 -19.93
C VAL A 677 -25.62 18.65 -20.29
N PRO A 678 -25.36 19.86 -20.79
CA PRO A 678 -23.99 20.31 -21.04
C PRO A 678 -23.19 20.32 -19.72
N ALA A 679 -22.10 19.54 -19.66
CA ALA A 679 -21.35 19.38 -18.40
C ALA A 679 -20.80 20.70 -17.85
N ARG A 680 -20.47 21.68 -18.71
CA ARG A 680 -20.02 23.02 -18.27
C ARG A 680 -21.07 23.81 -17.46
N ASP A 681 -22.34 23.42 -17.54
CA ASP A 681 -23.42 24.05 -16.79
C ASP A 681 -23.51 23.47 -15.36
N CYS A 682 -22.84 22.34 -15.10
CA CYS A 682 -22.82 21.64 -13.81
C CYS A 682 -21.41 21.53 -13.20
N ILE A 683 -20.35 21.49 -14.02
CA ILE A 683 -18.98 21.20 -13.60
C ILE A 683 -18.08 22.40 -13.90
N SER A 684 -17.46 22.97 -12.86
CA SER A 684 -16.36 23.91 -13.02
C SER A 684 -15.01 23.21 -12.78
N LEU A 685 -14.04 23.52 -13.64
CA LEU A 685 -12.71 22.93 -13.62
C LEU A 685 -11.71 23.92 -13.04
N HIS A 686 -10.90 23.43 -12.10
CA HIS A 686 -9.92 24.20 -11.35
C HIS A 686 -8.57 23.50 -11.41
N GLU A 687 -7.48 24.28 -11.38
CA GLU A 687 -6.15 23.75 -11.15
C GLU A 687 -5.84 23.84 -9.65
N VAL A 688 -5.33 22.76 -9.06
CA VAL A 688 -4.87 22.79 -7.67
C VAL A 688 -3.44 23.32 -7.62
N ILE A 689 -3.25 24.44 -6.93
CA ILE A 689 -1.97 25.13 -6.82
C ILE A 689 -1.41 24.98 -5.41
N ALA A 690 -0.15 24.54 -5.35
CA ALA A 690 0.62 24.50 -4.11
C ALA A 690 0.99 25.92 -3.67
N VAL A 691 0.71 26.23 -2.41
CA VAL A 691 0.94 27.54 -1.79
C VAL A 691 1.81 27.39 -0.56
N PRO A 692 2.67 28.38 -0.27
CA PRO A 692 3.58 28.27 0.86
C PRO A 692 2.83 28.34 2.20
N THR A 693 3.37 27.66 3.22
CA THR A 693 2.81 27.62 4.59
C THR A 693 3.75 28.30 5.59
N GLU A 694 3.26 28.54 6.82
CA GLU A 694 4.08 29.16 7.88
C GLU A 694 5.27 28.29 8.32
N MET A 695 5.21 26.99 8.01
CA MET A 695 6.28 26.01 8.22
C MET A 695 7.40 26.10 7.18
N ARG A 696 7.29 27.00 6.20
CA ARG A 696 8.25 27.19 5.09
C ARG A 696 8.35 26.02 4.11
N ASP A 697 7.26 25.27 3.97
CA ASP A 697 7.02 24.29 2.93
C ASP A 697 5.80 24.70 2.07
N PHE A 698 5.18 23.75 1.38
CA PHE A 698 4.04 23.98 0.50
C PHE A 698 2.89 23.00 0.77
N SER A 699 1.65 23.51 0.68
CA SER A 699 0.41 22.73 0.75
C SER A 699 -0.42 22.94 -0.53
N ALA A 700 -0.96 21.86 -1.11
CA ALA A 700 -1.80 21.89 -2.31
C ALA A 700 -3.24 22.31 -1.93
N ASP A 701 -3.51 23.62 -1.96
CA ASP A 701 -4.70 24.18 -1.29
C ASP A 701 -5.50 25.17 -2.16
N ALA A 702 -4.84 26.09 -2.86
CA ALA A 702 -5.54 27.07 -3.69
C ALA A 702 -6.11 26.41 -4.95
N ILE A 703 -7.36 26.72 -5.32
CA ILE A 703 -8.05 26.09 -6.45
C ILE A 703 -8.59 27.13 -7.46
N PRO A 704 -7.72 27.90 -8.16
CA PRO A 704 -8.16 28.82 -9.20
C PRO A 704 -8.89 28.10 -10.34
N LEU A 705 -9.91 28.76 -10.90
CA LEU A 705 -10.57 28.30 -12.13
C LEU A 705 -9.54 28.19 -13.27
N LEU A 706 -9.68 27.16 -14.10
CA LEU A 706 -8.95 27.11 -15.36
C LEU A 706 -9.30 28.35 -16.20
N ASN A 707 -8.30 28.82 -16.96
CA ASN A 707 -8.48 29.99 -17.81
C ASN A 707 -9.58 29.77 -18.86
N LYS A 708 -10.00 30.83 -19.56
CA LYS A 708 -11.08 30.76 -20.57
C LYS A 708 -10.79 29.79 -21.74
N ALA A 709 -9.55 29.37 -21.92
CA ALA A 709 -9.15 28.38 -22.91
C ALA A 709 -9.13 26.93 -22.37
N GLN A 710 -9.45 26.75 -21.08
CA GLN A 710 -9.45 25.47 -20.34
C GLN A 710 -8.12 24.75 -20.45
N LEU A 711 -7.01 25.50 -20.32
CA LEU A 711 -5.67 24.95 -20.47
C LEU A 711 -5.02 24.68 -19.12
N ILE A 712 -4.35 23.54 -19.03
CA ILE A 712 -3.43 23.18 -17.95
C ILE A 712 -2.05 22.91 -18.54
N GLN A 713 -1.00 23.36 -17.86
CA GLN A 713 0.38 23.19 -18.30
C GLN A 713 1.15 22.37 -17.27
N ILE A 714 1.71 21.24 -17.70
CA ILE A 714 2.42 20.31 -16.81
C ILE A 714 3.88 20.29 -17.23
N SER A 715 4.75 20.66 -16.29
CA SER A 715 6.21 20.63 -16.48
C SER A 715 6.72 19.21 -16.78
N PRO A 716 7.93 19.04 -17.34
CA PRO A 716 8.56 17.73 -17.50
C PRO A 716 8.60 16.97 -16.18
N TRP A 717 8.31 15.66 -16.21
CA TRP A 717 8.39 14.77 -15.04
C TRP A 717 7.71 15.35 -13.80
N SER A 718 6.54 15.93 -14.03
CA SER A 718 5.79 16.65 -13.02
C SER A 718 4.33 16.23 -13.08
N ALA A 719 3.60 16.62 -12.04
CA ALA A 719 2.19 16.32 -11.92
C ALA A 719 1.40 17.58 -11.64
N ALA A 720 0.14 17.57 -12.08
CA ALA A 720 -0.84 18.58 -11.74
C ALA A 720 -2.13 17.87 -11.29
N GLN A 721 -2.95 18.54 -10.50
CA GLN A 721 -4.24 18.03 -10.08
C GLN A 721 -5.34 18.96 -10.60
N ILE A 722 -6.31 18.39 -11.29
CA ILE A 722 -7.55 19.07 -11.65
C ILE A 722 -8.55 18.83 -10.51
N TRP A 723 -9.16 19.92 -10.05
CA TRP A 723 -10.27 19.89 -9.12
C TRP A 723 -11.57 20.17 -9.86
N LEU A 724 -12.61 19.40 -9.56
CA LEU A 724 -13.94 19.49 -10.14
C LEU A 724 -14.91 19.90 -9.05
N ASN A 725 -15.62 21.01 -9.25
CA ASN A 725 -16.81 21.36 -8.47
C ASN A 725 -18.04 20.99 -9.29
N VAL A 726 -18.91 20.15 -8.72
CA VAL A 726 -20.05 19.56 -9.40
C VAL A 726 -21.34 20.06 -8.75
N ASP A 727 -21.98 21.06 -9.35
CA ASP A 727 -23.29 21.56 -8.97
C ASP A 727 -24.38 20.62 -9.52
N THR A 728 -25.11 19.97 -8.61
CA THR A 728 -26.18 19.03 -8.96
C THR A 728 -27.53 19.69 -9.20
N LYS A 729 -27.69 21.00 -8.95
CA LYS A 729 -28.97 21.71 -9.17
C LYS A 729 -29.58 21.52 -10.56
N PRO A 730 -28.80 21.47 -11.66
CA PRO A 730 -29.35 21.24 -13.00
C PRO A 730 -29.68 19.76 -13.29
N LEU A 731 -29.28 18.83 -12.42
CA LEU A 731 -29.39 17.38 -12.62
C LEU A 731 -30.61 16.82 -11.88
N ALA A 732 -31.31 15.88 -12.51
CA ALA A 732 -32.32 15.07 -11.83
C ALA A 732 -31.64 13.93 -11.05
N ALA A 733 -32.32 13.41 -10.03
CA ALA A 733 -31.85 12.24 -9.29
C ALA A 733 -31.64 11.02 -10.20
N GLY A 734 -30.55 10.27 -9.98
CA GLY A 734 -30.15 9.10 -10.78
C GLY A 734 -28.65 9.07 -11.11
N GLU A 735 -28.29 8.13 -11.99
CA GLU A 735 -26.91 7.93 -12.45
C GLU A 735 -26.63 8.75 -13.70
N TRP A 736 -25.61 9.60 -13.63
CA TRP A 736 -25.12 10.40 -14.75
C TRP A 736 -23.70 10.00 -15.11
N THR A 737 -23.42 9.92 -16.41
CA THR A 737 -22.07 9.60 -16.92
C THR A 737 -21.59 10.69 -17.87
N ALA A 738 -20.29 10.98 -17.83
CA ALA A 738 -19.58 11.81 -18.80
C ALA A 738 -18.12 11.36 -18.92
N SER A 739 -17.35 12.05 -19.76
CA SER A 739 -15.91 11.88 -19.86
C SER A 739 -15.21 13.24 -19.78
N LEU A 740 -14.09 13.29 -19.08
CA LEU A 740 -13.12 14.38 -19.16
C LEU A 740 -12.03 13.98 -20.14
N VAL A 741 -11.82 14.79 -21.17
CA VAL A 741 -10.86 14.55 -22.24
C VAL A 741 -9.73 15.56 -22.15
N LEU A 742 -8.49 15.07 -22.08
CA LEU A 742 -7.29 15.90 -22.17
C LEU A 742 -6.68 15.77 -23.56
N ARG A 743 -6.57 16.90 -24.27
CA ARG A 743 -5.96 16.96 -25.61
C ARG A 743 -4.76 17.89 -25.60
N SER A 744 -3.58 17.40 -25.96
CA SER A 744 -2.39 18.26 -26.02
C SER A 744 -2.47 19.24 -27.20
N LEU A 745 -1.86 20.41 -27.02
CA LEU A 745 -1.74 21.44 -28.06
C LEU A 745 -0.52 21.21 -28.98
N ASP A 746 0.07 20.02 -28.93
CA ASP A 746 1.23 19.64 -29.74
C ASP A 746 0.83 19.33 -31.18
N VAL A 747 1.83 19.33 -32.08
CA VAL A 747 1.65 18.96 -33.50
C VAL A 747 1.14 17.52 -33.63
N GLU A 748 1.68 16.61 -32.83
CA GLU A 748 1.17 15.25 -32.63
C GLU A 748 0.41 15.22 -31.31
N SER A 749 -0.92 15.29 -31.40
CA SER A 749 -1.76 15.46 -30.22
C SER A 749 -1.80 14.18 -29.38
N ILE A 750 -1.45 14.29 -28.10
CA ILE A 750 -1.75 13.29 -27.07
C ILE A 750 -3.21 13.48 -26.68
N CYS A 751 -3.95 12.38 -26.55
CA CYS A 751 -5.37 12.41 -26.18
C CYS A 751 -5.64 11.32 -25.15
N GLU A 752 -5.93 11.70 -23.92
CA GLU A 752 -6.32 10.78 -22.84
C GLU A 752 -7.72 11.13 -22.33
N THR A 753 -8.41 10.16 -21.74
CA THR A 753 -9.80 10.32 -21.29
C THR A 753 -9.99 9.66 -19.93
N ALA A 754 -10.65 10.38 -19.02
CA ALA A 754 -11.05 9.89 -17.71
C ALA A 754 -12.59 9.85 -17.62
N PRO A 755 -13.20 8.68 -17.31
CA PRO A 755 -14.64 8.57 -17.13
C PRO A 755 -15.09 9.26 -15.84
N ILE A 756 -16.28 9.87 -15.88
CA ILE A 756 -16.95 10.52 -14.75
C ILE A 756 -18.30 9.83 -14.53
N ASN A 757 -18.53 9.36 -13.30
CA ASN A 757 -19.79 8.82 -12.82
C ASN A 757 -20.33 9.71 -11.69
N ILE A 758 -21.57 10.16 -11.79
CA ILE A 758 -22.22 11.03 -10.80
C ILE A 758 -23.53 10.38 -10.38
N HIS A 759 -23.62 9.99 -9.13
CA HIS A 759 -24.87 9.57 -8.51
C HIS A 759 -25.51 10.77 -7.80
N VAL A 760 -26.69 11.18 -8.28
CA VAL A 760 -27.50 12.21 -7.63
C VAL A 760 -28.61 11.55 -6.83
N TRP A 761 -28.51 11.63 -5.50
CA TRP A 761 -29.51 11.09 -4.59
C TRP A 761 -30.82 11.90 -4.65
N ALA A 762 -31.96 11.22 -4.52
CA ALA A 762 -33.28 11.84 -4.56
C ALA A 762 -33.58 12.86 -3.42
N PRO A 763 -33.11 12.67 -2.17
CA PRO A 763 -33.23 13.68 -1.14
C PRO A 763 -32.56 15.00 -1.55
N GLN A 764 -33.26 16.11 -1.31
CA GLN A 764 -32.86 17.44 -1.72
C GLN A 764 -32.30 18.23 -0.53
N LEU A 765 -31.24 19.00 -0.78
CA LEU A 765 -30.70 19.95 0.19
C LEU A 765 -31.80 20.96 0.61
N PRO A 766 -32.03 21.18 1.92
CA PRO A 766 -33.03 22.14 2.39
C PRO A 766 -32.75 23.57 1.90
N GLU A 767 -33.82 24.34 1.60
CA GLU A 767 -33.69 25.76 1.25
C GLU A 767 -33.15 26.61 2.41
N THR A 768 -33.40 26.18 3.65
CA THR A 768 -32.96 26.87 4.86
C THR A 768 -31.77 26.13 5.48
N GLN A 769 -30.65 26.84 5.62
CA GLN A 769 -29.47 26.34 6.32
C GLN A 769 -29.66 26.46 7.85
N PRO A 770 -29.71 25.35 8.61
CA PRO A 770 -29.97 25.38 10.05
C PRO A 770 -28.73 25.73 10.88
N LEU A 771 -27.53 25.52 10.35
CA LEU A 771 -26.27 25.82 11.04
C LEU A 771 -25.79 27.23 10.70
N SER A 772 -25.46 28.04 11.70
CA SER A 772 -24.85 29.35 11.47
C SER A 772 -23.36 29.20 11.13
N LEU A 773 -22.88 29.84 10.05
CA LEU A 773 -21.45 29.87 9.69
C LEU A 773 -20.92 31.29 9.83
N CYS A 774 -19.98 31.47 10.75
CA CYS A 774 -19.33 32.75 11.07
C CYS A 774 -17.85 32.73 10.71
N HIS A 775 -17.34 33.83 10.14
CA HIS A 775 -15.90 34.03 9.98
C HIS A 775 -15.56 35.53 10.03
N TRP A 776 -14.34 35.86 10.43
CA TRP A 776 -13.86 37.25 10.37
C TRP A 776 -13.28 37.50 8.98
N GLY A 777 -14.03 38.23 8.15
CA GLY A 777 -13.65 38.46 6.76
C GLY A 777 -12.82 39.70 6.54
N TYR A 778 -13.24 40.83 7.12
CA TYR A 778 -12.60 42.15 6.98
C TYR A 778 -12.17 42.52 5.55
N VAL A 779 -12.94 42.08 4.55
CA VAL A 779 -12.68 42.22 3.10
C VAL A 779 -12.26 43.65 2.73
N HIS A 780 -12.99 44.65 3.23
CA HIS A 780 -12.72 46.07 3.00
C HIS A 780 -11.31 46.55 3.37
N SER A 781 -10.60 45.79 4.20
CA SER A 781 -9.27 46.11 4.70
C SER A 781 -8.20 45.12 4.26
N SER A 782 -8.54 44.13 3.44
CA SER A 782 -7.67 43.02 3.05
C SER A 782 -7.17 43.11 1.60
N VAL A 783 -6.48 42.06 1.15
CA VAL A 783 -6.11 41.86 -0.27
C VAL A 783 -7.32 41.78 -1.22
N LEU A 784 -8.51 41.45 -0.72
CA LEU A 784 -9.74 41.34 -1.51
C LEU A 784 -10.61 42.62 -1.49
N LYS A 785 -10.11 43.73 -0.95
CA LYS A 785 -10.85 45.00 -0.83
C LYS A 785 -11.42 45.53 -2.15
N ASP A 786 -10.79 45.18 -3.27
CA ASP A 786 -11.16 45.63 -4.61
C ASP A 786 -12.20 44.68 -5.28
N TYR A 787 -12.51 43.55 -4.65
CA TYR A 787 -13.48 42.53 -5.07
C TYR A 787 -14.58 42.27 -4.01
N PRO A 788 -15.23 43.31 -3.46
CA PRO A 788 -16.11 43.14 -2.31
C PRO A 788 -17.42 42.43 -2.65
N GLU A 789 -17.83 42.44 -3.92
CA GLU A 789 -19.05 41.77 -4.38
C GLU A 789 -18.78 40.29 -4.69
N GLU A 790 -17.68 39.97 -5.38
CA GLU A 790 -17.28 38.57 -5.58
C GLU A 790 -16.98 37.87 -4.25
N ALA A 791 -16.37 38.56 -3.29
CA ALA A 791 -16.13 38.02 -1.96
C ALA A 791 -17.41 37.70 -1.19
N LEU A 792 -18.44 38.55 -1.28
CA LEU A 792 -19.72 38.26 -0.64
C LEU A 792 -20.43 37.08 -1.32
N GLN A 793 -20.39 37.02 -2.65
CA GLN A 793 -20.99 35.92 -3.40
C GLN A 793 -20.31 34.58 -3.09
N ASP A 794 -18.98 34.56 -2.99
CA ASP A 794 -18.22 33.39 -2.58
C ASP A 794 -18.56 32.93 -1.15
N GLN A 795 -18.66 33.89 -0.21
CA GLN A 795 -19.05 33.62 1.17
C GLN A 795 -20.43 32.96 1.24
N VAL A 796 -21.43 33.57 0.59
CA VAL A 796 -22.81 33.06 0.58
C VAL A 796 -22.91 31.69 -0.10
N ARG A 797 -22.20 31.50 -1.22
CA ARG A 797 -22.15 30.21 -1.93
C ARG A 797 -21.63 29.08 -1.05
N ASN A 798 -20.67 29.36 -0.18
CA ASN A 798 -20.07 28.38 0.73
C ASN A 798 -20.77 28.32 2.11
N GLY A 799 -21.97 28.89 2.22
CA GLY A 799 -22.83 28.75 3.40
C GLY A 799 -22.66 29.83 4.46
N THR A 800 -21.90 30.91 4.22
CA THR A 800 -21.80 32.00 5.19
C THR A 800 -23.13 32.73 5.32
N ASN A 801 -23.67 32.71 6.53
CA ASN A 801 -24.87 33.45 6.91
C ASN A 801 -24.66 34.31 8.18
N VAL A 802 -23.42 34.42 8.68
CA VAL A 802 -23.05 35.33 9.77
C VAL A 802 -21.82 36.16 9.36
N PHE A 803 -21.98 37.47 9.32
CA PHE A 803 -20.96 38.40 8.82
C PHE A 803 -20.43 39.29 9.95
N VAL A 804 -19.13 39.22 10.21
CA VAL A 804 -18.47 40.13 11.16
C VAL A 804 -18.16 41.47 10.49
N GLY A 805 -18.90 42.51 10.90
CA GLY A 805 -18.82 43.86 10.35
C GLY A 805 -18.22 44.87 11.33
N THR A 806 -17.39 45.77 10.80
CA THR A 806 -16.81 46.91 11.53
C THR A 806 -17.40 48.25 11.07
N PHE A 807 -18.56 48.21 10.42
CA PHE A 807 -19.27 49.36 9.86
C PHE A 807 -20.47 49.71 10.74
N PHE A 808 -20.29 50.69 11.60
CA PHE A 808 -21.30 51.17 12.54
C PHE A 808 -21.45 52.70 12.45
N PRO A 809 -22.63 53.26 12.81
CA PRO A 809 -22.90 54.68 12.65
C PRO A 809 -22.02 55.53 13.57
N ARG A 810 -21.37 56.57 13.06
CA ARG A 810 -20.41 57.37 13.84
C ARG A 810 -21.10 58.60 14.44
N ALA A 811 -20.77 58.95 15.69
CA ALA A 811 -21.28 60.16 16.33
C ALA A 811 -20.28 60.76 17.34
N THR A 812 -20.48 62.04 17.67
CA THR A 812 -19.71 62.76 18.68
C THR A 812 -20.59 63.17 19.86
N TYR A 813 -20.01 63.31 21.06
CA TYR A 813 -20.74 63.74 22.26
C TYR A 813 -19.95 64.78 23.09
N ASP A 814 -20.67 65.57 23.89
CA ASP A 814 -20.09 66.61 24.75
C ASP A 814 -19.77 66.13 26.19
N GLU A 815 -19.30 67.03 27.06
CA GLU A 815 -18.98 66.72 28.46
C GLU A 815 -20.18 66.22 29.29
N GLN A 816 -21.41 66.45 28.82
CA GLN A 816 -22.65 66.05 29.48
C GLN A 816 -23.23 64.75 28.91
N GLY A 817 -22.58 64.16 27.91
CA GLY A 817 -23.05 62.95 27.23
C GLY A 817 -24.14 63.18 26.20
N GLU A 818 -24.34 64.41 25.71
CA GLU A 818 -25.30 64.72 24.65
C GLU A 818 -24.66 64.53 23.27
N ILE A 819 -25.40 63.94 22.32
CA ILE A 819 -24.92 63.76 20.94
C ILE A 819 -24.87 65.10 20.21
N ILE A 820 -23.74 65.40 19.57
CA ILE A 820 -23.49 66.63 18.82
C ILE A 820 -23.59 66.35 17.32
N GLY A 821 -24.47 67.08 16.63
CA GLY A 821 -24.67 66.92 15.19
C GLY A 821 -25.53 65.70 14.83
N ALA A 822 -25.55 65.35 13.55
CA ALA A 822 -26.25 64.16 13.07
C ALA A 822 -25.35 62.92 13.20
N ILE A 823 -25.97 61.77 13.51
CA ILE A 823 -25.29 60.47 13.45
C ILE A 823 -25.02 60.14 11.98
N ASP A 824 -23.80 59.74 11.65
CA ASP A 824 -23.38 59.39 10.29
C ASP A 824 -23.58 57.89 10.04
N PHE A 825 -24.54 57.56 9.17
CA PHE A 825 -24.90 56.20 8.78
C PHE A 825 -24.31 55.76 7.43
N THR A 826 -23.53 56.62 6.75
CA THR A 826 -23.19 56.44 5.32
C THR A 826 -22.50 55.11 5.00
N ASP A 827 -21.41 54.79 5.71
CA ASP A 827 -20.68 53.53 5.49
C ASP A 827 -21.46 52.31 6.00
N HIS A 828 -22.24 52.52 7.08
CA HIS A 828 -23.08 51.50 7.71
C HIS A 828 -24.18 51.03 6.76
N ASP A 829 -24.95 51.94 6.16
CA ASP A 829 -26.12 51.59 5.34
C ASP A 829 -25.70 50.83 4.08
N SER A 830 -24.57 51.23 3.49
CA SER A 830 -23.95 50.54 2.35
C SER A 830 -23.58 49.09 2.69
N TYR A 831 -23.02 48.86 3.88
CA TYR A 831 -22.65 47.53 4.34
C TYR A 831 -23.88 46.68 4.69
N VAL A 832 -24.81 47.23 5.49
CA VAL A 832 -26.01 46.52 5.95
C VAL A 832 -26.93 46.14 4.79
N THR A 833 -27.20 47.06 3.86
CA THR A 833 -28.05 46.78 2.70
C THR A 833 -27.51 45.62 1.85
N ARG A 834 -26.18 45.46 1.82
CA ARG A 834 -25.51 44.40 1.06
C ARG A 834 -25.53 43.05 1.78
N HIS A 835 -25.30 43.01 3.10
CA HIS A 835 -25.08 41.75 3.82
C HIS A 835 -26.34 41.21 4.51
N ALA A 836 -27.22 42.09 5.02
CA ALA A 836 -28.41 41.67 5.76
C ALA A 836 -29.38 40.75 5.00
N PRO A 837 -29.53 40.84 3.66
CA PRO A 837 -30.34 39.86 2.90
C PRO A 837 -29.82 38.42 2.97
N HIS A 838 -28.57 38.22 3.37
CA HIS A 838 -27.90 36.92 3.38
C HIS A 838 -27.73 36.33 4.80
N GLY A 839 -28.07 37.08 5.85
CA GLY A 839 -28.02 36.56 7.23
C GLY A 839 -27.74 37.62 8.29
N THR A 840 -27.17 37.18 9.42
CA THR A 840 -26.96 38.00 10.62
C THR A 840 -25.64 38.78 10.55
N ILE A 841 -25.64 40.05 10.97
CA ILE A 841 -24.42 40.87 11.07
C ILE A 841 -23.96 40.96 12.54
N LEU A 842 -22.72 40.56 12.82
CA LEU A 842 -22.06 40.79 14.11
C LEU A 842 -21.31 42.12 14.05
N PHE A 843 -21.76 43.12 14.80
CA PHE A 843 -21.10 44.42 14.86
C PHE A 843 -19.96 44.40 15.87
N PHE A 844 -18.76 44.12 15.37
CA PHE A 844 -17.55 44.03 16.19
C PHE A 844 -17.03 45.41 16.58
N ASN A 845 -16.70 45.56 17.87
CA ASN A 845 -16.01 46.72 18.42
C ASN A 845 -16.75 48.06 18.24
N TYR A 846 -18.09 47.98 18.16
CA TYR A 846 -18.98 49.10 17.87
C TYR A 846 -18.92 50.24 18.89
N GLN A 847 -18.51 49.96 20.13
CA GLN A 847 -18.36 50.96 21.19
C GLN A 847 -17.30 52.03 20.89
N HIS A 848 -16.50 51.86 19.83
CA HIS A 848 -15.57 52.90 19.36
C HIS A 848 -16.20 53.88 18.36
N ALA A 849 -17.50 53.73 18.05
CA ALA A 849 -18.27 54.63 17.19
C ALA A 849 -18.38 56.06 17.73
N LEU A 850 -18.36 56.20 19.06
CA LEU A 850 -18.57 57.47 19.75
C LEU A 850 -17.25 58.16 20.09
N LYS A 851 -17.14 59.43 19.71
CA LYS A 851 -15.99 60.28 20.04
C LYS A 851 -16.42 61.46 20.93
N GLY A 852 -15.81 61.60 22.09
CA GLY A 852 -16.12 62.68 23.04
C GLY A 852 -15.09 62.75 24.17
N PRO A 853 -15.28 63.65 25.15
CA PRO A 853 -14.38 63.79 26.29
C PRO A 853 -14.53 62.61 27.25
N GLY A 854 -13.41 62.09 27.76
CA GLY A 854 -13.39 60.95 28.68
C GLY A 854 -13.29 59.59 27.99
N GLY A 855 -13.30 58.52 28.78
CA GLY A 855 -13.22 57.14 28.28
C GLY A 855 -14.57 56.44 28.27
N GLN A 856 -14.63 55.24 27.69
CA GLN A 856 -15.82 54.38 27.71
C GLN A 856 -16.33 54.07 29.11
N ASN A 857 -15.50 54.32 30.14
CA ASN A 857 -15.84 54.09 31.54
C ASN A 857 -16.70 55.17 32.21
N GLU A 858 -16.84 56.34 31.60
CA GLU A 858 -17.54 57.50 32.19
C GLU A 858 -19.07 57.44 32.04
N GLU A 859 -19.79 58.14 32.93
CA GLU A 859 -21.27 58.27 32.85
C GLU A 859 -21.71 59.05 31.61
N ALA A 860 -20.93 60.07 31.19
CA ALA A 860 -21.19 60.83 29.98
C ALA A 860 -21.18 59.93 28.73
N TYR A 861 -20.21 59.01 28.65
CA TYR A 861 -20.18 58.01 27.58
C TYR A 861 -21.40 57.09 27.65
N ALA A 862 -21.75 56.57 28.82
CA ALA A 862 -22.91 55.68 28.97
C ALA A 862 -24.22 56.33 28.49
N LYS A 863 -24.43 57.61 28.84
CA LYS A 863 -25.60 58.40 28.39
C LYS A 863 -25.62 58.61 26.87
N ALA A 864 -24.48 58.98 26.29
CA ALA A 864 -24.33 59.15 24.84
C ALA A 864 -24.59 57.82 24.10
N HIS A 865 -24.02 56.73 24.62
CA HIS A 865 -24.16 55.38 24.09
C HIS A 865 -25.61 54.89 24.06
N LEU A 866 -26.38 55.09 25.14
CA LEU A 866 -27.81 54.74 25.16
C LEU A 866 -28.61 55.52 24.11
N THR A 867 -28.34 56.82 23.98
CA THR A 867 -29.04 57.69 23.01
C THR A 867 -28.72 57.27 21.58
N TRP A 868 -27.44 57.06 21.29
CA TRP A 868 -26.95 56.62 20.00
C TRP A 868 -27.45 55.21 19.62
N LEU A 869 -27.36 54.25 20.54
CA LEU A 869 -27.76 52.87 20.29
C LEU A 869 -29.28 52.75 20.01
N ARG A 870 -30.12 53.52 20.73
CA ARG A 870 -31.56 53.57 20.45
C ARG A 870 -31.86 54.12 19.05
N ALA A 871 -31.15 55.16 18.64
CA ALA A 871 -31.29 55.72 17.29
C ALA A 871 -30.81 54.72 16.23
N TRP A 872 -29.72 54.02 16.49
CA TRP A 872 -29.18 53.01 15.58
C TRP A 872 -30.12 51.82 15.40
N VAL A 873 -30.66 51.24 16.47
CA VAL A 873 -31.62 50.13 16.40
C VAL A 873 -32.89 50.53 15.66
N ALA A 874 -33.40 51.75 15.90
CA ALA A 874 -34.54 52.27 15.14
C ALA A 874 -34.23 52.36 13.64
N HIS A 875 -33.02 52.78 13.28
CA HIS A 875 -32.60 52.88 11.88
C HIS A 875 -32.40 51.52 11.20
N LEU A 876 -31.82 50.53 11.89
CA LEU A 876 -31.74 49.15 11.38
C LEU A 876 -33.12 48.59 11.03
N LYS A 877 -34.14 48.89 11.86
CA LYS A 877 -35.53 48.52 11.58
C LYS A 877 -36.10 49.24 10.35
N GLU A 878 -35.73 50.51 10.12
CA GLU A 878 -36.10 51.25 8.90
C GLU A 878 -35.49 50.61 7.65
N LEU A 879 -34.28 50.04 7.77
CA LEU A 879 -33.61 49.27 6.71
C LEU A 879 -34.17 47.85 6.54
N GLY A 880 -35.17 47.45 7.32
CA GLY A 880 -35.80 46.14 7.25
C GLY A 880 -35.08 45.03 8.02
N VAL A 881 -34.12 45.37 8.89
CA VAL A 881 -33.35 44.40 9.69
C VAL A 881 -34.03 44.20 11.05
N GLY A 882 -34.44 42.96 11.32
CA GLY A 882 -34.98 42.52 12.61
C GLY A 882 -33.90 42.24 13.66
N TYR A 883 -34.29 41.90 14.89
CA TYR A 883 -33.33 41.58 15.96
C TYR A 883 -32.55 40.27 15.71
N ASP A 884 -33.08 39.38 14.89
CA ASP A 884 -32.41 38.19 14.37
C ASP A 884 -31.36 38.51 13.29
N GLY A 885 -31.47 39.67 12.66
CA GLY A 885 -30.56 40.15 11.61
C GLY A 885 -29.26 40.78 12.12
N PHE A 886 -29.10 41.02 13.43
CA PHE A 886 -27.84 41.55 13.98
C PHE A 886 -27.59 41.15 15.43
N ALA A 887 -26.31 41.15 15.82
CA ALA A 887 -25.90 41.09 17.22
C ALA A 887 -24.72 42.02 17.50
N LEU A 888 -24.59 42.45 18.75
CA LEU A 888 -23.49 43.28 19.23
C LEU A 888 -22.35 42.39 19.74
N TYR A 889 -21.14 42.66 19.25
CA TYR A 889 -19.92 41.93 19.58
C TYR A 889 -18.91 42.92 20.18
N PRO A 890 -18.99 43.18 21.50
CA PRO A 890 -18.25 44.28 22.12
C PRO A 890 -16.76 44.00 22.24
N VAL A 891 -16.35 42.77 22.53
CA VAL A 891 -14.95 42.46 22.82
C VAL A 891 -14.61 41.05 22.36
N ASP A 892 -13.38 40.90 21.88
CA ASP A 892 -12.79 39.66 21.37
C ASP A 892 -12.20 38.82 22.51
N GLU A 893 -12.45 37.52 22.48
CA GLU A 893 -11.87 36.49 23.36
C GLU A 893 -11.91 36.78 24.88
N PRO A 894 -13.09 36.95 25.51
CA PRO A 894 -13.19 37.00 26.97
C PRO A 894 -12.48 35.80 27.64
N GLY A 895 -11.58 36.13 28.58
CA GLY A 895 -10.68 35.16 29.21
C GLY A 895 -9.23 35.22 28.70
N LEU A 896 -8.94 35.89 27.58
CA LEU A 896 -7.56 36.02 27.09
C LEU A 896 -6.72 36.93 27.99
N ASN A 897 -7.28 38.09 28.35
CA ASN A 897 -6.67 39.10 29.24
C ASN A 897 -7.65 39.52 30.33
N ASP A 898 -7.12 40.02 31.45
CA ASP A 898 -7.94 40.56 32.54
C ASP A 898 -8.70 41.81 32.05
N GLY A 899 -9.96 41.99 32.49
CA GLY A 899 -10.78 43.16 32.16
C GLY A 899 -11.74 42.96 30.97
N LEU A 900 -11.58 41.92 30.15
CA LEU A 900 -12.41 41.71 28.95
C LEU A 900 -13.85 41.32 29.31
N VAL A 901 -14.03 40.50 30.34
CA VAL A 901 -15.37 40.08 30.82
C VAL A 901 -16.15 41.30 31.35
N GLU A 902 -15.49 42.20 32.06
CA GLU A 902 -16.09 43.41 32.61
C GLU A 902 -16.51 44.39 31.52
N ILE A 903 -15.72 44.51 30.44
CA ILE A 903 -16.08 45.29 29.26
C ILE A 903 -17.31 44.70 28.59
N HIS A 904 -17.33 43.39 28.36
CA HIS A 904 -18.49 42.70 27.78
C HIS A 904 -19.75 42.95 28.61
N GLN A 905 -19.70 42.69 29.92
CA GLN A 905 -20.82 42.88 30.83
C GLN A 905 -21.32 44.33 30.84
N ARG A 906 -20.42 45.30 30.84
CA ARG A 906 -20.80 46.72 30.83
C ARG A 906 -21.57 47.06 29.55
N MET A 907 -21.05 46.67 28.40
CA MET A 907 -21.69 46.93 27.11
C MET A 907 -23.03 46.20 27.01
N ALA A 908 -23.12 44.96 27.49
CA ALA A 908 -24.36 44.20 27.49
C ALA A 908 -25.44 44.81 28.42
N LYS A 909 -25.05 45.33 29.60
CA LYS A 909 -25.97 46.06 30.49
C LYS A 909 -26.53 47.32 29.82
N LEU A 910 -25.68 48.09 29.14
CA LEU A 910 -26.11 49.26 28.37
C LEU A 910 -27.00 48.87 27.19
N ALA A 911 -26.71 47.77 26.49
CA ALA A 911 -27.56 47.26 25.42
C ALA A 911 -28.95 46.90 25.95
N ARG A 912 -29.04 46.16 27.06
CA ARG A 912 -30.31 45.80 27.72
C ARG A 912 -31.12 47.02 28.18
N GLU A 913 -30.45 48.07 28.66
CA GLU A 913 -31.10 49.33 29.03
C GLU A 913 -31.56 50.15 27.81
N ALA A 914 -30.83 50.08 26.70
CA ALA A 914 -31.24 50.71 25.45
C ALA A 914 -32.48 50.00 24.88
N ASP A 915 -32.40 48.68 24.74
CA ASP A 915 -33.46 47.79 24.25
C ASP A 915 -33.15 46.33 24.65
N PRO A 916 -34.02 45.66 25.44
CA PRO A 916 -33.76 44.31 25.94
C PRO A 916 -33.66 43.23 24.85
N ASN A 917 -34.15 43.49 23.62
CA ASN A 917 -34.17 42.49 22.54
C ASN A 917 -32.89 42.45 21.69
N ILE A 918 -31.95 43.38 21.90
CA ILE A 918 -30.68 43.39 21.18
C ILE A 918 -29.90 42.11 21.46
N LEU A 919 -29.49 41.35 20.44
CA LEU A 919 -28.69 40.14 20.67
C LEU A 919 -27.25 40.48 21.05
N MET A 920 -26.69 39.77 22.02
CA MET A 920 -25.30 39.90 22.45
C MET A 920 -24.50 38.64 22.14
N TYR A 921 -23.36 38.82 21.47
CA TYR A 921 -22.40 37.77 21.10
C TYR A 921 -21.18 37.76 22.02
N THR A 922 -20.58 36.58 22.21
CA THR A 922 -19.29 36.41 22.89
C THR A 922 -18.56 35.17 22.40
N ASP A 923 -17.23 35.19 22.44
CA ASP A 923 -16.34 34.13 21.98
C ASP A 923 -15.25 33.77 23.01
N PRO A 924 -15.63 33.21 24.17
CA PRO A 924 -14.68 33.02 25.26
C PRO A 924 -13.60 31.98 24.94
N VAL A 925 -12.44 32.14 25.57
CA VAL A 925 -11.29 31.21 25.49
C VAL A 925 -11.06 30.48 26.81
N ALA A 926 -10.25 29.42 26.78
CA ALA A 926 -10.09 28.45 27.87
C ALA A 926 -9.81 29.05 29.26
N ARG A 927 -9.08 30.17 29.34
CA ARG A 927 -8.69 30.80 30.60
C ARG A 927 -9.87 31.42 31.36
N ILE A 928 -11.02 31.66 30.72
CA ILE A 928 -12.22 32.15 31.41
C ILE A 928 -12.59 31.23 32.58
N THR A 929 -12.98 31.82 33.71
CA THR A 929 -13.37 31.10 34.91
C THR A 929 -14.85 30.72 34.90
N GLU A 930 -15.22 29.72 35.69
CA GLU A 930 -16.63 29.33 35.84
C GLU A 930 -17.50 30.46 36.41
N ASP A 931 -16.94 31.29 37.29
CA ASP A 931 -17.69 32.41 37.91
C ASP A 931 -17.90 33.54 36.91
N GLU A 932 -16.90 33.88 36.10
CA GLU A 932 -17.06 34.83 34.98
C GLU A 932 -18.13 34.36 33.98
N LEU A 933 -18.13 33.06 33.63
CA LEU A 933 -19.18 32.50 32.76
C LEU A 933 -20.58 32.66 33.37
N LYS A 934 -20.74 32.34 34.66
CA LYS A 934 -22.03 32.49 35.37
C LYS A 934 -22.50 33.94 35.40
N GLU A 935 -21.59 34.90 35.56
CA GLU A 935 -21.91 36.32 35.55
C GLU A 935 -22.37 36.83 34.18
N MET A 936 -21.85 36.23 33.10
CA MET A 936 -22.20 36.57 31.72
C MET A 936 -23.54 35.97 31.26
N LEU A 937 -23.99 34.84 31.84
CA LEU A 937 -25.22 34.13 31.46
C LEU A 937 -26.47 35.01 31.20
N PRO A 938 -26.82 36.00 32.05
CA PRO A 938 -28.03 36.79 31.84
C PRO A 938 -27.97 37.72 30.61
N TYR A 939 -26.77 37.94 30.08
CA TYR A 939 -26.49 39.00 29.12
C TYR A 939 -26.06 38.51 27.75
N VAL A 940 -25.77 37.22 27.58
CA VAL A 940 -25.33 36.63 26.32
C VAL A 940 -26.48 35.89 25.65
N ASP A 941 -26.64 36.07 24.34
CA ASP A 941 -27.64 35.35 23.52
C ASP A 941 -26.99 34.39 22.51
N ILE A 942 -25.73 34.64 22.15
CA ILE A 942 -24.94 33.82 21.25
C ILE A 942 -23.58 33.56 21.88
N TRP A 943 -23.33 32.32 22.27
CA TRP A 943 -22.06 31.84 22.78
C TRP A 943 -21.26 31.21 21.65
N CYS A 944 -20.01 31.59 21.46
CA CYS A 944 -19.10 30.99 20.47
C CYS A 944 -17.78 30.59 21.14
N PRO A 945 -17.77 29.66 22.11
CA PRO A 945 -16.55 29.22 22.77
C PRO A 945 -15.51 28.67 21.78
N ASN A 946 -14.24 28.94 22.07
CA ASN A 946 -13.11 28.35 21.36
C ASN A 946 -13.16 26.82 21.40
N ARG A 947 -13.00 26.18 20.24
CA ARG A 947 -13.16 24.74 20.04
C ARG A 947 -12.22 23.93 20.93
N ASP A 948 -10.93 24.13 20.79
CA ASP A 948 -9.93 23.28 21.43
C ASP A 948 -9.95 23.50 22.96
N GLY A 949 -10.04 24.75 23.39
CA GLY A 949 -10.01 25.12 24.80
C GLY A 949 -11.28 24.82 25.60
N LEU A 950 -12.47 24.83 24.99
CA LEU A 950 -13.75 24.71 25.73
C LEU A 950 -14.69 23.62 25.21
N ILE A 951 -14.55 23.17 23.96
CA ILE A 951 -15.35 22.06 23.42
C ILE A 951 -14.62 20.72 23.59
N LEU A 952 -13.37 20.65 23.15
CA LEU A 952 -12.59 19.41 23.12
C LEU A 952 -11.84 19.12 24.42
N GLU A 953 -11.37 20.16 25.13
CA GLU A 953 -10.64 20.00 26.39
C GLU A 953 -11.51 19.42 27.51
N LYS A 954 -11.28 18.14 27.81
CA LYS A 954 -12.06 17.37 28.80
C LYS A 954 -12.01 17.99 30.20
N THR A 955 -10.92 18.64 30.58
CA THR A 955 -10.81 19.31 31.89
C THR A 955 -11.71 20.53 32.02
N ASN A 956 -12.16 21.12 30.91
CA ASN A 956 -13.07 22.28 30.89
C ASN A 956 -14.55 21.90 30.73
N LYS A 957 -14.92 20.62 30.84
CA LYS A 957 -16.32 20.16 30.72
C LYS A 957 -17.31 20.96 31.58
N ALA A 958 -16.95 21.30 32.82
CA ALA A 958 -17.81 22.07 33.72
C ALA A 958 -18.13 23.48 33.16
N LYS A 959 -17.18 24.12 32.48
CA LYS A 959 -17.36 25.41 31.82
C LYS A 959 -18.32 25.30 30.64
N LEU A 960 -18.17 24.26 29.82
CA LEU A 960 -19.09 23.98 28.73
C LEU A 960 -20.51 23.69 29.23
N ASP A 961 -20.66 22.94 30.32
CA ASP A 961 -21.96 22.66 30.94
C ASP A 961 -22.65 23.96 31.41
N ILE A 962 -21.90 24.93 31.94
CA ILE A 962 -22.42 26.27 32.30
C ILE A 962 -22.95 27.00 31.05
N ILE A 963 -22.19 27.01 29.96
CA ILE A 963 -22.61 27.63 28.69
C ILE A 963 -23.87 26.94 28.15
N LYS A 964 -23.91 25.60 28.16
CA LYS A 964 -25.08 24.81 27.74
C LYS A 964 -26.32 25.07 28.58
N ALA A 965 -26.16 25.33 29.87
CA ALA A 965 -27.26 25.66 30.77
C ALA A 965 -27.94 27.01 30.45
N SER A 966 -27.35 27.86 29.58
CA SER A 966 -27.96 29.12 29.18
C SER A 966 -29.26 28.96 28.38
N GLY A 967 -29.42 27.84 27.66
CA GLY A 967 -30.53 27.63 26.72
C GLY A 967 -30.52 28.60 25.53
N LYS A 968 -29.38 29.26 25.28
CA LYS A 968 -29.16 30.23 24.19
C LYS A 968 -28.50 29.57 22.99
N GLN A 969 -28.23 30.33 21.93
CA GLN A 969 -27.48 29.81 20.79
C GLN A 969 -26.05 29.52 21.22
N ILE A 970 -25.52 28.38 20.80
CA ILE A 970 -24.16 27.96 21.11
C ILE A 970 -23.51 27.52 19.81
N TRP A 971 -22.45 28.21 19.48
CA TRP A 971 -21.60 27.98 18.33
C TRP A 971 -20.22 27.50 18.82
N THR A 972 -19.28 27.34 17.92
CA THR A 972 -17.86 27.21 18.28
C THR A 972 -16.98 27.72 17.16
N TYR A 973 -15.80 28.25 17.48
CA TYR A 973 -14.83 28.67 16.47
C TYR A 973 -13.47 28.00 16.66
N ALA A 974 -12.73 27.89 15.56
CA ALA A 974 -11.37 27.35 15.55
C ALA A 974 -10.34 28.38 15.04
N CYS A 975 -9.15 28.35 15.63
CA CYS A 975 -8.01 29.22 15.30
C CYS A 975 -6.69 28.51 15.60
N GLU A 976 -6.48 27.34 15.00
CA GLU A 976 -5.27 26.54 15.24
C GLU A 976 -4.13 26.95 14.29
N PRO A 977 -2.88 26.96 14.79
CA PRO A 977 -1.72 27.21 13.95
C PRO A 977 -1.60 26.15 12.84
N ASN A 978 -0.76 26.44 11.85
CA ASN A 978 -0.57 25.60 10.67
C ASN A 978 -1.87 25.32 9.93
N ALA A 979 -2.74 26.33 9.83
CA ALA A 979 -4.09 26.22 9.29
C ALA A 979 -4.15 25.60 7.87
N LYS A 980 -3.12 25.78 7.04
CA LYS A 980 -3.04 25.17 5.69
C LYS A 980 -2.65 23.69 5.70
N HIS A 981 -2.14 23.18 6.82
CA HIS A 981 -1.83 21.76 7.03
C HIS A 981 -2.90 21.02 7.82
N GLN A 982 -3.80 21.75 8.46
CA GLN A 982 -4.95 21.15 9.12
C GLN A 982 -5.78 20.35 8.10
N SER A 983 -6.23 19.17 8.50
CA SER A 983 -7.00 18.26 7.65
C SER A 983 -8.28 18.96 7.13
N PRO A 984 -8.52 19.03 5.81
CA PRO A 984 -9.80 19.51 5.27
C PRO A 984 -11.00 18.76 5.87
N LEU A 985 -10.87 17.43 6.06
CA LEU A 985 -11.94 16.60 6.59
C LEU A 985 -12.07 16.70 8.11
N GLY A 986 -10.97 16.64 8.85
CA GLY A 986 -10.99 16.63 10.32
C GLY A 986 -11.21 18.02 10.92
N TYR A 987 -10.56 19.03 10.37
CA TYR A 987 -10.56 20.39 10.92
C TYR A 987 -11.72 21.25 10.40
N TYR A 988 -11.95 21.23 9.08
CA TYR A 988 -12.89 22.13 8.42
C TYR A 988 -14.27 21.49 8.27
N ARG A 989 -14.40 20.41 7.49
CA ARG A 989 -15.68 19.69 7.29
C ARG A 989 -16.20 19.08 8.60
N GLY A 990 -15.32 18.44 9.36
CA GLY A 990 -15.63 17.77 10.63
C GLY A 990 -16.22 18.71 11.69
N GLN A 991 -15.93 20.01 11.64
CA GLN A 991 -16.42 20.95 12.66
C GLN A 991 -17.96 21.06 12.65
N ALA A 992 -18.60 20.88 11.50
CA ALA A 992 -20.06 20.79 11.44
C ALA A 992 -20.60 19.51 12.10
N TRP A 993 -19.89 18.39 11.94
CA TRP A 993 -20.23 17.13 12.62
C TRP A 993 -19.99 17.20 14.14
N LEU A 994 -18.92 17.87 14.58
CA LEU A 994 -18.70 18.19 15.99
C LEU A 994 -19.82 19.07 16.55
N ALA A 995 -20.25 20.07 15.78
CA ALA A 995 -21.40 20.89 16.13
C ALA A 995 -22.67 20.04 16.31
N TRP A 996 -22.91 19.08 15.40
CA TRP A 996 -24.00 18.13 15.54
C TRP A 996 -23.92 17.31 16.83
N GLN A 997 -22.76 16.69 17.09
CA GLN A 997 -22.50 15.87 18.29
C GLN A 997 -22.77 16.64 19.59
N HIS A 998 -22.41 17.93 19.64
CA HIS A 998 -22.57 18.75 20.83
C HIS A 998 -23.91 19.52 20.89
N GLY A 999 -24.76 19.41 19.88
CA GLY A 999 -26.03 20.13 19.76
C GLY A 999 -25.85 21.64 19.57
N LEU A 1000 -24.77 22.04 18.87
CA LEU A 1000 -24.45 23.43 18.57
C LEU A 1000 -25.26 23.92 17.36
N THR A 1001 -25.57 25.21 17.36
CA THR A 1001 -26.36 25.91 16.33
C THR A 1001 -25.50 26.77 15.40
N GLY A 1002 -24.19 26.73 15.54
CA GLY A 1002 -23.27 27.42 14.64
C GLY A 1002 -21.82 26.99 14.78
N ILE A 1003 -21.03 27.37 13.79
CA ILE A 1003 -19.58 27.15 13.72
C ILE A 1003 -18.90 28.40 13.18
N GLY A 1004 -17.59 28.53 13.40
CA GLY A 1004 -16.81 29.56 12.76
C GLY A 1004 -15.32 29.29 12.67
N PHE A 1005 -14.67 30.12 11.85
CA PHE A 1005 -13.24 30.06 11.56
C PHE A 1005 -12.65 31.45 11.64
N TRP A 1006 -11.49 31.58 12.28
CA TRP A 1006 -10.86 32.87 12.58
C TRP A 1006 -10.75 33.80 11.36
N SER A 1007 -10.44 33.31 10.17
CA SER A 1007 -10.20 34.22 9.04
C SER A 1007 -10.73 33.67 7.72
N TYR A 1008 -11.55 34.46 7.04
CA TYR A 1008 -11.81 34.26 5.62
C TYR A 1008 -10.68 34.90 4.79
N CYS A 1009 -10.44 36.22 4.95
CA CYS A 1009 -9.36 36.93 4.26
C CYS A 1009 -8.87 38.19 5.00
N THR A 1010 -8.41 38.13 6.25
CA THR A 1010 -8.17 39.34 7.07
C THR A 1010 -6.88 40.13 6.79
N SER A 1011 -5.94 39.63 5.97
CA SER A 1011 -4.63 40.28 5.73
C SER A 1011 -4.57 41.13 4.45
N ARG A 1012 -3.66 42.12 4.42
CA ARG A 1012 -3.28 42.91 3.22
C ARG A 1012 -2.08 42.35 2.48
N ASP A 1013 -1.42 41.37 3.07
CA ASP A 1013 -0.25 40.75 2.48
C ASP A 1013 -0.70 39.62 1.55
N ASP A 1014 0.08 39.40 0.51
CA ASP A 1014 -0.25 38.48 -0.56
C ASP A 1014 -0.02 37.00 -0.15
N PRO A 1015 -1.08 36.16 -0.05
CA PRO A 1015 -0.98 34.79 0.44
C PRO A 1015 -0.39 33.79 -0.57
N TRP A 1016 -0.06 34.23 -1.79
CA TRP A 1016 0.71 33.42 -2.75
C TRP A 1016 2.18 33.28 -2.36
N PHE A 1017 2.67 34.10 -1.43
CA PHE A 1017 4.06 34.10 -0.95
C PHE A 1017 4.15 33.64 0.50
N LEU A 1018 5.39 33.38 0.97
CA LEU A 1018 5.66 32.81 2.29
C LEU A 1018 4.83 33.50 3.38
N PRO A 1019 3.87 32.79 4.00
CA PRO A 1019 2.97 33.41 4.94
C PRO A 1019 3.72 33.76 6.23
N SER A 1020 3.33 34.87 6.83
CA SER A 1020 3.54 35.07 8.27
C SER A 1020 2.47 34.28 9.03
N LEU A 1021 2.61 34.14 10.35
CA LEU A 1021 1.57 33.52 11.19
C LEU A 1021 0.16 34.09 10.95
N ARG A 1022 0.05 35.36 10.51
CA ARG A 1022 -1.25 35.98 10.22
C ARG A 1022 -1.86 35.58 8.87
N HIS A 1023 -1.07 34.98 7.97
CA HIS A 1023 -1.48 34.66 6.60
C HIS A 1023 -1.83 33.19 6.42
N ASP A 1024 -1.38 32.31 7.32
CA ASP A 1024 -1.66 30.88 7.19
C ASP A 1024 -3.15 30.59 7.37
N TYR A 1025 -3.83 31.38 8.21
CA TYR A 1025 -5.27 31.26 8.48
C TYR A 1025 -6.21 31.65 7.33
N LEU A 1026 -5.73 32.32 6.26
CA LEU A 1026 -6.64 32.78 5.20
C LEU A 1026 -7.24 31.57 4.47
N MET A 1027 -8.55 31.56 4.22
CA MET A 1027 -9.24 30.47 3.53
C MET A 1027 -9.37 30.69 2.02
N VAL A 1028 -9.11 31.90 1.53
CA VAL A 1028 -9.19 32.24 0.11
C VAL A 1028 -8.00 33.08 -0.35
N TYR A 1029 -7.79 33.11 -1.66
CA TYR A 1029 -6.65 33.74 -2.31
C TYR A 1029 -7.12 34.85 -3.29
N PRO A 1030 -6.32 35.92 -3.49
CA PRO A 1030 -6.60 36.92 -4.51
C PRO A 1030 -6.24 36.40 -5.91
N GLY A 1031 -7.01 36.78 -6.93
CA GLY A 1031 -6.71 36.51 -8.35
C GLY A 1031 -7.43 37.49 -9.26
N ASP A 1032 -7.96 37.00 -10.40
CA ASP A 1032 -9.00 37.70 -11.17
C ASP A 1032 -10.35 37.60 -10.42
N GLY A 1033 -10.40 38.16 -9.21
CA GLY A 1033 -11.47 37.96 -8.23
C GLY A 1033 -11.03 37.10 -7.05
N VAL A 1034 -11.93 36.26 -6.55
CA VAL A 1034 -11.70 35.37 -5.41
C VAL A 1034 -11.34 33.97 -5.90
N VAL A 1035 -10.25 33.43 -5.38
CA VAL A 1035 -9.82 32.05 -5.59
C VAL A 1035 -10.11 31.26 -4.32
N SER A 1036 -10.93 30.21 -4.45
CA SER A 1036 -11.29 29.32 -3.34
C SER A 1036 -10.11 28.44 -2.92
N SER A 1037 -10.27 27.71 -1.82
CA SER A 1037 -9.31 26.71 -1.35
C SER A 1037 -10.02 25.39 -1.04
N LYS A 1038 -9.26 24.29 -1.03
CA LYS A 1038 -9.78 23.00 -0.58
C LYS A 1038 -10.42 23.10 0.82
N ARG A 1039 -9.80 23.86 1.72
CA ARG A 1039 -10.31 24.05 3.09
C ARG A 1039 -11.66 24.77 3.08
N TRP A 1040 -11.85 25.75 2.20
CA TRP A 1040 -13.11 26.49 2.12
C TRP A 1040 -14.25 25.66 1.51
N GLU A 1041 -13.96 24.84 0.50
CA GLU A 1041 -14.93 23.87 -0.03
C GLU A 1041 -15.30 22.82 1.03
N ALA A 1042 -14.34 22.36 1.83
CA ALA A 1042 -14.61 21.43 2.93
C ALA A 1042 -15.55 22.01 4.00
N VAL A 1043 -15.46 23.33 4.27
CA VAL A 1043 -16.42 24.02 5.15
C VAL A 1043 -17.83 23.95 4.57
N ARG A 1044 -18.01 24.25 3.27
CA ARG A 1044 -19.32 24.15 2.60
C ARG A 1044 -19.90 22.75 2.74
N ASP A 1045 -19.14 21.73 2.39
CA ASP A 1045 -19.59 20.34 2.49
C ASP A 1045 -20.07 19.99 3.91
N GLY A 1046 -19.38 20.50 4.94
CA GLY A 1046 -19.79 20.30 6.33
C GLY A 1046 -21.13 20.96 6.66
N ILE A 1047 -21.37 22.16 6.13
CA ILE A 1047 -22.66 22.85 6.26
C ILE A 1047 -23.79 22.06 5.58
N GLU A 1048 -23.53 21.53 4.38
CA GLU A 1048 -24.48 20.71 3.62
C GLU A 1048 -24.78 19.39 4.34
N ASP A 1049 -23.74 18.71 4.85
CA ASP A 1049 -23.86 17.51 5.70
C ASP A 1049 -24.78 17.76 6.90
N TYR A 1050 -24.53 18.84 7.66
CA TYR A 1050 -25.34 19.18 8.82
C TYR A 1050 -26.80 19.45 8.43
N SER A 1051 -27.02 20.09 7.29
CA SER A 1051 -28.37 20.38 6.79
C SER A 1051 -29.15 19.09 6.52
N MET A 1052 -28.49 18.06 5.99
CA MET A 1052 -29.10 16.76 5.75
C MET A 1052 -29.34 15.96 7.04
N LEU A 1053 -28.44 16.04 8.03
CA LEU A 1053 -28.67 15.47 9.37
C LEU A 1053 -29.88 16.12 10.05
N HIS A 1054 -30.00 17.44 9.94
CA HIS A 1054 -31.13 18.20 10.48
C HIS A 1054 -32.45 17.79 9.81
N LEU A 1055 -32.44 17.61 8.48
CA LEU A 1055 -33.59 17.11 7.74
C LEU A 1055 -34.01 15.71 8.25
N LEU A 1056 -33.06 14.79 8.43
CA LEU A 1056 -33.37 13.45 8.94
C LEU A 1056 -33.94 13.51 10.37
N ARG A 1057 -33.35 14.33 11.26
CA ARG A 1057 -33.88 14.53 12.62
C ARG A 1057 -35.31 15.06 12.60
N SER A 1058 -35.61 16.03 11.75
CA SER A 1058 -36.97 16.57 11.60
C SER A 1058 -37.98 15.50 11.17
N LEU A 1059 -37.61 14.60 10.25
CA LEU A 1059 -38.47 13.49 9.85
C LEU A 1059 -38.69 12.48 10.99
N VAL A 1060 -37.64 12.17 11.75
CA VAL A 1060 -37.71 11.28 12.92
C VAL A 1060 -38.60 11.85 14.02
N ASP A 1061 -38.41 13.13 14.36
CA ASP A 1061 -39.16 13.79 15.43
C ASP A 1061 -40.65 13.96 15.10
N ASN A 1062 -40.98 14.06 13.80
CA ASN A 1062 -42.35 14.19 13.30
C ASN A 1062 -42.97 12.88 12.78
N ALA A 1063 -42.29 11.75 12.97
CA ALA A 1063 -42.75 10.46 12.45
C ALA A 1063 -44.11 10.03 13.05
N PRO A 1064 -45.06 9.56 12.23
CA PRO A 1064 -46.33 9.00 12.73
C PRO A 1064 -46.08 7.76 13.59
N ALA A 1065 -46.89 7.54 14.63
CA ALA A 1065 -46.77 6.39 15.52
C ALA A 1065 -46.92 4.99 14.84
N ALA A 1066 -47.31 4.96 13.56
CA ALA A 1066 -47.47 3.75 12.75
C ALA A 1066 -46.30 3.49 11.77
N MET A 1067 -45.26 4.33 11.78
CA MET A 1067 -44.12 4.22 10.86
C MET A 1067 -43.22 3.01 11.22
N GLU A 1068 -42.55 2.43 10.21
CA GLU A 1068 -41.68 1.26 10.38
C GLU A 1068 -40.62 1.49 11.47
N THR A 1069 -40.59 0.59 12.46
CA THR A 1069 -39.72 0.70 13.64
C THR A 1069 -38.24 0.55 13.26
N GLU A 1070 -37.92 -0.27 12.25
CA GLU A 1070 -36.52 -0.54 11.86
C GLU A 1070 -35.82 0.66 11.21
N ALA A 1071 -36.50 1.40 10.32
CA ALA A 1071 -35.93 2.60 9.69
C ALA A 1071 -35.72 3.73 10.71
N LEU A 1072 -36.63 3.87 11.67
CA LEU A 1072 -36.49 4.81 12.79
C LEU A 1072 -35.32 4.44 13.70
N ASP A 1073 -35.17 3.17 14.06
CA ASP A 1073 -34.05 2.70 14.88
C ASP A 1073 -32.71 2.96 14.17
N LYS A 1074 -32.61 2.65 12.87
CA LYS A 1074 -31.42 2.97 12.06
C LYS A 1074 -31.15 4.46 11.99
N ALA A 1075 -32.17 5.30 11.82
CA ALA A 1075 -32.02 6.75 11.83
C ALA A 1075 -31.53 7.27 13.19
N HIS A 1076 -32.03 6.74 14.30
CA HIS A 1076 -31.52 7.06 15.63
C HIS A 1076 -30.06 6.65 15.80
N THR A 1077 -29.66 5.46 15.35
CA THR A 1077 -28.26 5.02 15.37
C THR A 1077 -27.37 5.93 14.51
N LEU A 1078 -27.80 6.29 13.30
CA LEU A 1078 -27.03 7.19 12.44
C LEU A 1078 -26.84 8.57 13.11
N LEU A 1079 -27.92 9.17 13.59
CA LEU A 1079 -27.91 10.53 14.15
C LEU A 1079 -27.15 10.64 15.47
N ASN A 1080 -27.04 9.55 16.25
CA ASN A 1080 -26.46 9.58 17.60
C ASN A 1080 -25.09 8.87 17.70
N GLU A 1081 -24.88 7.78 16.96
CA GLU A 1081 -23.65 6.98 17.03
C GLU A 1081 -22.75 7.25 15.82
N LYS A 1082 -23.25 7.08 14.60
CA LYS A 1082 -22.41 7.20 13.39
C LYS A 1082 -21.96 8.63 13.12
N ALA A 1083 -22.86 9.61 13.28
CA ALA A 1083 -22.51 11.02 13.15
C ALA A 1083 -21.47 11.46 14.20
N THR A 1084 -21.52 10.87 15.40
CA THR A 1084 -20.56 11.14 16.48
C THR A 1084 -19.15 10.71 16.11
N VAL A 1085 -18.99 9.55 15.46
CA VAL A 1085 -17.67 9.07 14.99
C VAL A 1085 -17.01 10.08 14.04
N ILE A 1086 -17.77 10.76 13.18
CA ILE A 1086 -17.23 11.80 12.29
C ILE A 1086 -16.88 13.06 13.08
N GLY A 1087 -17.71 13.45 14.04
CA GLY A 1087 -17.42 14.57 14.94
C GLY A 1087 -16.12 14.37 15.74
N GLU A 1088 -15.79 13.12 16.10
CA GLU A 1088 -14.53 12.76 16.75
C GLU A 1088 -13.30 13.00 15.87
N PHE A 1089 -13.43 13.12 14.54
CA PHE A 1089 -12.31 13.54 13.70
C PHE A 1089 -11.80 14.94 14.09
N CYS A 1090 -12.65 15.79 14.69
CA CYS A 1090 -12.20 17.04 15.31
C CYS A 1090 -11.40 16.75 16.58
N GLY A 1091 -10.08 16.89 16.51
CA GLY A 1091 -9.18 16.78 17.67
C GLY A 1091 -8.70 15.37 17.98
N VAL A 1092 -9.05 14.37 17.17
CA VAL A 1092 -8.51 12.99 17.25
C VAL A 1092 -7.81 12.63 15.93
N ASP A 1093 -6.77 13.39 15.58
CA ASP A 1093 -5.87 13.04 14.47
C ASP A 1093 -4.76 12.09 14.95
N GLN A 1094 -5.12 11.04 15.70
CA GLN A 1094 -4.14 10.01 16.12
C GLN A 1094 -3.82 9.00 15.00
N ASP A 1095 -4.34 9.18 13.79
CA ASP A 1095 -4.05 8.32 12.65
C ASP A 1095 -2.68 8.61 12.00
N GLY A 1096 -1.97 9.64 12.47
CA GLY A 1096 -0.66 10.04 11.95
C GLY A 1096 -0.70 10.64 10.55
N THR A 1097 -1.86 11.08 10.07
CA THR A 1097 -2.05 11.62 8.70
C THR A 1097 -1.87 13.13 8.58
N VAL A 1098 -1.78 13.86 9.69
CA VAL A 1098 -1.48 15.29 9.69
C VAL A 1098 0.02 15.47 9.90
N PRO A 1099 0.71 16.36 9.15
CA PRO A 1099 2.08 16.71 9.48
C PRO A 1099 2.10 17.19 10.93
N GLY A 1100 2.86 16.50 11.79
CA GLY A 1100 3.18 17.04 13.10
C GLY A 1100 3.81 18.44 12.97
N PRO A 1101 4.01 19.15 14.09
CA PRO A 1101 4.62 20.49 14.11
C PRO A 1101 6.02 20.60 13.48
N ASP A 1102 6.59 19.50 12.98
CA ASP A 1102 7.89 19.44 12.31
C ASP A 1102 7.82 19.37 10.77
N GLY A 1103 6.63 19.31 10.16
CA GLY A 1103 6.45 19.43 8.70
C GLY A 1103 7.20 18.39 7.85
N LEU A 1104 6.49 17.33 7.43
CA LEU A 1104 6.88 16.25 6.48
C LEU A 1104 7.81 15.17 7.11
N ALA A 1105 7.57 13.85 7.00
CA ALA A 1105 7.20 13.05 5.83
C ALA A 1105 6.17 11.91 6.09
N GLY A 1106 5.42 11.94 7.19
CA GLY A 1106 4.44 10.89 7.54
C GLY A 1106 3.01 11.07 7.02
N ALA A 1107 2.69 12.22 6.41
CA ALA A 1107 1.32 12.73 6.26
C ALA A 1107 0.60 12.38 4.94
N ARG A 1108 1.21 11.58 4.05
CA ARG A 1108 0.66 11.28 2.72
C ARG A 1108 0.26 9.81 2.63
N ARG A 1109 -0.91 9.46 3.18
CA ARG A 1109 -1.49 8.12 3.04
C ARG A 1109 -2.46 8.06 1.86
N ILE A 1110 -2.40 6.96 1.09
CA ILE A 1110 -3.21 6.69 -0.13
C ILE A 1110 -4.72 6.66 0.16
N SER A 1111 -5.10 6.17 1.33
CA SER A 1111 -6.48 6.04 1.77
C SER A 1111 -6.74 6.92 2.99
N ASP A 1112 -7.74 7.80 2.87
CA ASP A 1112 -8.23 8.58 4.00
C ASP A 1112 -9.47 7.89 4.58
N LYS A 1113 -9.30 7.23 5.73
CA LYS A 1113 -10.39 6.55 6.44
C LYS A 1113 -11.56 7.48 6.76
N ARG A 1114 -11.29 8.79 6.99
CA ARG A 1114 -12.33 9.78 7.27
C ARG A 1114 -13.22 9.97 6.06
N TRP A 1115 -12.63 10.05 4.86
CA TRP A 1115 -13.38 10.22 3.62
C TRP A 1115 -14.33 9.05 3.36
N GLU A 1116 -13.84 7.82 3.47
CA GLU A 1116 -14.67 6.63 3.29
C GLU A 1116 -15.76 6.49 4.36
N THR A 1117 -15.46 6.88 5.61
CA THR A 1117 -16.45 6.91 6.69
C THR A 1117 -17.56 7.92 6.39
N ILE A 1118 -17.20 9.15 5.98
CA ILE A 1118 -18.16 10.20 5.62
C ILE A 1118 -19.02 9.77 4.45
N ARG A 1119 -18.42 9.22 3.38
CA ARG A 1119 -19.17 8.69 2.21
C ARG A 1119 -20.16 7.61 2.63
N THR A 1120 -19.72 6.65 3.45
CA THR A 1120 -20.57 5.57 3.94
C THR A 1120 -21.76 6.11 4.73
N VAL A 1121 -21.52 7.02 5.67
CA VAL A 1121 -22.59 7.64 6.47
C VAL A 1121 -23.53 8.48 5.60
N ARG A 1122 -23.02 9.20 4.59
CA ARG A 1122 -23.84 9.96 3.64
C ARG A 1122 -24.75 9.07 2.78
N ARG A 1123 -24.25 7.92 2.30
CA ARG A 1123 -25.09 6.93 1.57
C ARG A 1123 -26.24 6.44 2.44
N GLU A 1124 -25.94 6.03 3.67
CA GLU A 1124 -26.98 5.58 4.61
C GLU A 1124 -27.98 6.71 4.94
N LEU A 1125 -27.49 7.94 5.09
CA LEU A 1125 -28.33 9.12 5.29
C LEU A 1125 -29.28 9.34 4.11
N ALA A 1126 -28.79 9.22 2.88
CA ALA A 1126 -29.60 9.33 1.66
C ALA A 1126 -30.67 8.23 1.56
N GLU A 1127 -30.31 6.99 1.86
CA GLU A 1127 -31.22 5.85 1.87
C GLU A 1127 -32.34 6.04 2.90
N LEU A 1128 -31.99 6.41 4.13
CA LEU A 1128 -32.95 6.65 5.21
C LEU A 1128 -33.88 7.82 4.89
N LEU A 1129 -33.34 8.94 4.40
CA LEU A 1129 -34.16 10.08 3.97
C LEU A 1129 -35.15 9.67 2.87
N THR A 1130 -34.73 8.85 1.92
CA THR A 1130 -35.61 8.34 0.85
C THR A 1130 -36.73 7.46 1.40
N GLN A 1131 -36.39 6.51 2.29
CA GLN A 1131 -37.36 5.60 2.92
C GLN A 1131 -38.39 6.35 3.76
N LEU A 1132 -37.94 7.24 4.64
CA LEU A 1132 -38.81 7.96 5.56
C LEU A 1132 -39.70 8.98 4.86
N ASN A 1133 -39.19 9.66 3.83
CA ASN A 1133 -39.98 10.63 3.06
C ASN A 1133 -41.05 9.93 2.19
N THR A 1134 -40.77 8.72 1.69
CA THR A 1134 -41.77 7.90 0.99
C THR A 1134 -42.88 7.46 1.94
N ALA A 1135 -42.54 7.00 3.15
CA ALA A 1135 -43.52 6.59 4.16
C ALA A 1135 -44.42 7.74 4.66
N ALA A 1136 -43.87 8.97 4.73
CA ALA A 1136 -44.62 10.16 5.11
C ALA A 1136 -45.65 10.61 4.04
N ASN A 1137 -45.37 10.37 2.75
CA ASN A 1137 -46.26 10.75 1.64
C ASN A 1137 -47.32 9.69 1.27
N VAL A 1138 -47.21 8.47 1.80
CA VAL A 1138 -48.15 7.36 1.56
C VAL A 1138 -49.29 7.33 2.60
N ASN A 1139 -49.17 8.09 3.69
CA ASN A 1139 -50.22 8.31 4.70
C ASN A 1139 -50.87 9.69 4.54
#